data_AF-A0AAE9GTI6-F1
#
_entry.id   AF-A0AAE9GTI6-F1
#
_cell.length_a   1.000
_cell.length_b   1.000
_cell.length_c   1.000
_cell.angle_alpha   90.00
_cell.angle_beta   90.00
_cell.angle_gamma   90.00
#
_symmetry.space_group_name_H-M   'P 1'
#
loop_
_entity.id
_entity.type
_entity.pdbx_description
1 polymer ?
#
loop_
_entity_poly.entity_id
_entity_poly.type
_entity_poly.pdbx_seq_one_letter_code
_entity_poly.pdbx_strand_id
1 'polypeptide(L)'
;MTHELNTTTDKDASFNAGLGDESFDQLVGKMLAGAQTLLQENGRRPGEIILNDFLPPNVQADVLLERPQMASHSAALQQAVDEHVKPGMTVRLFGNFKMSKLAGYRPDIYGRDNQPVPGQPLLTRHGAQPCLMLRADNNIYDFSNCVFTVDKLFQDGVHIAGYQGDCRAEHMGHWFTAAILAVDQNKLSASNWKGALGSKGRGNDWLAPIGNNTGFAFKGNTTCGFNTSEYAYDLAPFRNNSLDTSRLSAGGYGRAFPQENGRTAATWGTWRGGWIGNAGSALVIYQLPSVPESARTIAHFTCAGIYGRGFAGAVIEVGLLGKPDSTHLSRWGAGIEPYVPRNIRLHNTLAEDNYTAGIQHNRYIDVWEQGSHIRRSGHPDWSLEHTNPARPGASSVDPGYGSASGRASPQIRRRISQCTYVDCARKGIDAHHGADTIVEKCYVKAGVWGMQVAFEERQVDLAEASNLGLQLARYIVRDCEFHSSQEALSFHNGAFGWRRNKTGDGRQAWGLRVDVAVENTLLAAPVGWMDNYGRGGFKLNNVTAVFDAPYGVRTDMNTDKYRAFWLGSSNPAERGLPLDYTLNNCRAMNSPVGNYASAMLIEYINVLNMWNFMVDTTPYTTDLAGNGLPAFTAAKPVIRSGRKTHNFHLSPGPLHADISGCYAVSMQTDEVVPFVFPSGNADTEVAIPAEAQAEIVFDFAGATESRIADTRRKVPMQLMKSSQTKVFADTSALIHADERPRNIDGRLFSEGDPAGAYYIVRGVYAEGGTTVVMPVKIGAFGGRQSGWILVAAKPDNSAGSGGLTALSVADDAGKFTLSRSSGVLVNGQPITMETRFKRDEWLIISWTAPLVGRDLALLGRYDGNGVTQGKIGEGLAIYPNRVLDNNALQAKIFELRALYDIQ
;
A
#
# COMPACT_ATOMS: atom_id res chain seq x y z
N MET A 1 -30.29 11.78 -19.61
CA MET A 1 -31.11 12.66 -18.76
C MET A 1 -30.36 13.98 -18.62
N THR A 2 -30.94 15.04 -19.15
CA THR A 2 -30.41 16.42 -19.18
C THR A 2 -30.42 17.02 -17.78
N HIS A 3 -29.26 17.45 -17.28
CA HIS A 3 -29.19 18.33 -16.11
C HIS A 3 -28.45 19.61 -16.48
N GLU A 4 -29.19 20.72 -16.42
CA GLU A 4 -28.73 22.07 -16.66
C GLU A 4 -27.67 22.50 -15.64
N LEU A 5 -26.61 23.12 -16.15
CA LEU A 5 -25.58 23.84 -15.42
C LEU A 5 -26.16 25.16 -14.88
N ASN A 6 -26.55 25.18 -13.61
CA ASN A 6 -26.76 26.43 -12.88
C ASN A 6 -25.47 26.80 -12.13
N THR A 7 -24.91 27.93 -12.53
CA THR A 7 -23.77 28.65 -11.96
C THR A 7 -24.23 29.54 -10.81
N THR A 8 -24.01 29.13 -9.56
CA THR A 8 -23.93 30.00 -8.38
C THR A 8 -23.09 29.34 -7.28
N THR A 9 -22.42 30.18 -6.51
CA THR A 9 -21.35 30.00 -5.53
C THR A 9 -21.66 29.18 -4.26
N ASP A 10 -22.45 28.11 -4.34
CA ASP A 10 -22.89 27.34 -3.15
C ASP A 10 -22.70 25.81 -3.29
N LYS A 11 -21.56 25.34 -3.81
CA LYS A 11 -21.29 23.90 -3.99
C LYS A 11 -20.13 23.33 -3.16
N ASP A 12 -20.06 23.76 -1.90
CA ASP A 12 -19.51 22.95 -0.80
C ASP A 12 -20.55 21.90 -0.28
N ALA A 13 -21.71 21.77 -0.93
CA ALA A 13 -22.90 21.11 -0.39
C ALA A 13 -23.21 19.69 -0.93
N SER A 14 -22.29 18.97 -1.60
CA SER A 14 -22.57 17.61 -2.10
C SER A 14 -21.69 16.49 -1.56
N PHE A 15 -21.02 16.68 -0.41
CA PHE A 15 -20.20 15.64 0.26
C PHE A 15 -20.78 15.05 1.56
N ASN A 16 -22.01 15.39 1.93
CA ASN A 16 -22.61 14.99 3.21
C ASN A 16 -23.41 13.68 3.19
N ALA A 17 -23.14 12.77 2.26
CA ALA A 17 -23.74 11.44 2.27
C ALA A 17 -22.95 10.48 3.19
N GLY A 18 -22.84 10.79 4.48
CA GLY A 18 -22.30 9.86 5.48
C GLY A 18 -21.72 10.49 6.76
N LEU A 19 -21.45 11.80 6.75
CA LEU A 19 -21.10 12.60 7.91
C LEU A 19 -21.95 13.88 7.77
N GLY A 20 -22.96 14.07 8.62
CA GLY A 20 -23.80 15.27 8.53
C GLY A 20 -22.95 16.53 8.72
N ASP A 21 -23.22 17.55 7.91
CA ASP A 21 -22.86 19.00 7.88
C ASP A 21 -21.83 19.62 8.86
N GLU A 22 -21.00 18.86 9.57
CA GLU A 22 -20.18 19.36 10.65
C GLU A 22 -18.86 19.92 10.12
N SER A 23 -18.73 21.25 10.16
CA SER A 23 -17.49 21.91 9.77
C SER A 23 -16.36 21.51 10.73
N PHE A 24 -15.13 21.56 10.24
CA PHE A 24 -13.94 21.29 11.06
C PHE A 24 -13.93 22.09 12.37
N ASP A 25 -14.35 23.36 12.30
CA ASP A 25 -14.42 24.24 13.46
C ASP A 25 -15.54 23.84 14.43
N GLN A 26 -16.60 23.16 13.96
CA GLN A 26 -17.62 22.56 14.81
C GLN A 26 -17.13 21.27 15.47
N LEU A 27 -16.36 20.43 14.76
CA LEU A 27 -15.73 19.22 15.32
C LEU A 27 -14.71 19.59 16.41
N VAL A 28 -13.86 20.58 16.12
CA VAL A 28 -12.95 21.18 17.11
C VAL A 28 -13.73 21.88 18.22
N GLY A 29 -14.80 22.60 17.89
CA GLY A 29 -15.67 23.25 18.86
C GLY A 29 -16.29 22.26 19.85
N LYS A 30 -16.74 21.08 19.38
CA LYS A 30 -17.28 20.01 20.23
C LYS A 30 -16.21 19.32 21.07
N MET A 31 -15.03 19.05 20.51
CA MET A 31 -13.90 18.48 21.26
C MET A 31 -13.39 19.45 22.33
N LEU A 32 -13.31 20.75 22.02
CA LEU A 32 -12.91 21.80 22.96
C LEU A 32 -14.02 22.16 23.96
N ALA A 33 -15.30 22.07 23.60
CA ALA A 33 -16.42 22.30 24.51
C ALA A 33 -16.53 21.21 25.59
N GLY A 34 -16.01 20.01 25.33
CA GLY A 34 -15.81 18.98 26.35
C GLY A 34 -14.75 19.32 27.40
N ALA A 35 -13.96 20.39 27.21
CA ALA A 35 -12.83 20.77 28.06
C ALA A 35 -13.18 21.76 29.20
N GLN A 36 -14.44 22.13 29.37
CA GLN A 36 -14.87 22.98 30.48
C GLN A 36 -16.00 22.34 31.28
N THR A 37 -15.66 21.42 32.18
CA THR A 37 -16.32 21.35 33.49
C THR A 37 -15.47 20.58 34.50
N LEU A 38 -15.24 21.18 35.67
CA LEU A 38 -14.76 20.53 36.88
C LEU A 38 -15.59 19.26 37.12
N LEU A 39 -14.96 18.08 37.14
CA LEU A 39 -15.56 16.91 37.77
C LEU A 39 -15.59 17.17 39.28
N GLN A 40 -16.69 17.75 39.75
CA GLN A 40 -17.08 17.68 41.16
C GLN A 40 -17.36 16.21 41.51
N GLU A 41 -17.01 15.84 42.75
CA GLU A 41 -16.87 14.49 43.34
C GLU A 41 -18.05 13.50 43.19
N ASN A 42 -19.13 13.85 42.50
CA ASN A 42 -20.32 13.01 42.36
C ASN A 42 -20.26 12.16 41.08
N GLY A 43 -19.79 10.91 41.20
CA GLY A 43 -19.95 9.90 40.14
C GLY A 43 -18.77 8.95 39.88
N ARG A 44 -17.77 8.85 40.78
CA ARG A 44 -16.63 7.93 40.59
C ARG A 44 -17.11 6.50 40.37
N ARG A 45 -16.74 5.91 39.23
CA ARG A 45 -17.00 4.48 38.96
C ARG A 45 -16.09 3.62 39.86
N PRO A 46 -16.51 2.41 40.26
CA PRO A 46 -15.60 1.46 40.89
C PRO A 46 -14.33 1.25 40.03
N GLY A 47 -13.14 1.36 40.64
CA GLY A 47 -11.86 1.24 39.93
C GLY A 47 -11.38 2.51 39.22
N GLU A 48 -12.00 3.66 39.46
CA GLU A 48 -11.57 4.95 38.91
C GLU A 48 -10.60 5.70 39.85
N ILE A 49 -9.56 6.32 39.27
CA ILE A 49 -8.64 7.23 39.95
C ILE A 49 -8.56 8.57 39.22
N ILE A 50 -8.34 9.65 39.97
CA ILE A 50 -8.09 10.98 39.45
C ILE A 50 -6.65 11.35 39.80
N LEU A 51 -5.77 11.43 38.81
CA LEU A 51 -4.34 11.64 39.03
C LEU A 51 -4.03 12.99 39.71
N ASN A 52 -4.89 14.01 39.51
CA ASN A 52 -4.75 15.31 40.16
C ASN A 52 -4.69 15.22 41.69
N ASP A 53 -5.42 14.28 42.31
CA ASP A 53 -5.49 14.11 43.77
C ASP A 53 -4.13 13.75 44.38
N PHE A 54 -3.22 13.21 43.57
CA PHE A 54 -1.89 12.74 43.98
C PHE A 54 -0.75 13.68 43.56
N LEU A 55 -1.07 14.80 42.91
CA LEU A 55 -0.07 15.81 42.57
C LEU A 55 0.30 16.66 43.80
N PRO A 56 1.55 17.15 43.91
CA PRO A 56 1.92 18.11 44.96
C PRO A 56 1.04 19.37 44.93
N PRO A 57 0.72 20.01 46.08
CA PRO A 57 -0.22 21.14 46.13
C PRO A 57 0.14 22.32 45.21
N ASN A 58 1.44 22.59 45.04
CA ASN A 58 1.91 23.62 44.11
C ASN A 58 1.68 23.25 42.64
N VAL A 59 1.81 21.96 42.29
CA VAL A 59 1.52 21.46 40.93
C VAL A 59 0.01 21.47 40.69
N GLN A 60 -0.79 21.03 41.67
CA GLN A 60 -2.25 21.08 41.60
C GLN A 60 -2.75 22.50 41.32
N ALA A 61 -2.18 23.51 42.00
CA ALA A 61 -2.53 24.90 41.75
C ALA A 61 -2.10 25.39 40.35
N ASP A 62 -0.88 25.02 39.91
CA ASP A 62 -0.32 25.53 38.64
C ASP A 62 -1.03 24.97 37.41
N VAL A 63 -1.46 23.69 37.44
CA VAL A 63 -2.17 23.06 36.31
C VAL A 63 -3.57 23.63 36.07
N LEU A 64 -4.14 24.34 37.04
CA LEU A 64 -5.44 25.00 36.89
C LEU A 64 -5.33 26.38 36.24
N LEU A 65 -4.12 26.91 36.11
CA LEU A 65 -3.89 28.15 35.39
C LEU A 65 -4.05 27.92 33.89
N GLU A 66 -4.67 28.87 33.19
CA GLU A 66 -4.70 28.89 31.73
C GLU A 66 -3.27 28.87 31.14
N ARG A 67 -2.33 29.52 31.85
CA ARG A 67 -0.91 29.55 31.52
C ARG A 67 -0.13 29.12 32.76
N PRO A 68 0.22 27.82 32.88
CA PRO A 68 1.03 27.33 33.99
C PRO A 68 2.37 28.06 34.10
N GLN A 69 2.86 28.31 35.31
CA GLN A 69 4.09 29.07 35.56
C GLN A 69 5.30 28.16 35.80
N MET A 70 5.09 26.91 36.23
CA MET A 70 6.18 25.96 36.44
C MET A 70 6.90 25.64 35.13
N ALA A 71 8.18 25.26 35.23
CA ALA A 71 8.96 24.86 34.07
C ALA A 71 8.48 23.54 33.46
N SER A 72 8.07 22.59 34.30
CA SER A 72 7.58 21.27 33.88
C SER A 72 6.76 20.60 34.99
N HIS A 73 5.80 19.77 34.59
CA HIS A 73 4.96 18.93 35.45
C HIS A 73 5.24 17.44 35.28
N SER A 74 6.06 17.05 34.29
CA SER A 74 6.27 15.66 33.91
C SER A 74 6.68 14.76 35.08
N ALA A 75 7.64 15.19 35.90
CA ALA A 75 8.16 14.37 36.99
C ALA A 75 7.10 14.08 38.07
N ALA A 76 6.33 15.09 38.47
CA ALA A 76 5.25 14.93 39.44
C ALA A 76 4.12 14.05 38.88
N LEU A 77 3.76 14.25 37.60
CA LEU A 77 2.74 13.43 36.95
C LEU A 77 3.19 11.98 36.78
N GLN A 78 4.44 11.74 36.37
CA GLN A 78 4.98 10.39 36.24
C GLN A 78 5.04 9.68 37.58
N GLN A 79 5.41 10.38 38.65
CA GLN A 79 5.40 9.82 40.01
C GLN A 79 3.98 9.39 40.41
N ALA A 80 2.98 10.25 40.20
CA ALA A 80 1.59 9.90 40.48
C ALA A 80 1.11 8.67 39.67
N VAL A 81 1.53 8.56 38.41
CA VAL A 81 1.25 7.39 37.57
C VAL A 81 1.89 6.13 38.15
N ASP A 82 3.19 6.16 38.44
CA ASP A 82 3.95 4.98 38.89
C ASP A 82 3.46 4.48 40.26
N GLU A 83 3.10 5.39 41.16
CA GLU A 83 2.67 5.05 42.52
C GLU A 83 1.21 4.57 42.56
N HIS A 84 0.31 5.17 41.77
CA HIS A 84 -1.13 5.01 41.96
C HIS A 84 -1.89 4.30 40.84
N VAL A 85 -1.40 4.30 39.60
CA VAL A 85 -2.07 3.55 38.51
C VAL A 85 -1.84 2.05 38.71
N LYS A 86 -2.92 1.27 38.77
CA LYS A 86 -2.90 -0.20 38.85
C LYS A 86 -3.66 -0.81 37.67
N PRO A 87 -3.40 -2.10 37.33
CA PRO A 87 -4.13 -2.78 36.26
C PRO A 87 -5.64 -2.70 36.44
N GLY A 88 -6.38 -2.56 35.33
CA GLY A 88 -7.84 -2.51 35.32
C GLY A 88 -8.45 -1.17 35.73
N MET A 89 -7.66 -0.19 36.17
CA MET A 89 -8.17 1.11 36.61
C MET A 89 -8.58 2.00 35.44
N THR A 90 -9.63 2.81 35.68
CA THR A 90 -9.94 4.00 34.88
C THR A 90 -9.17 5.18 35.44
N VAL A 91 -8.39 5.86 34.60
CA VAL A 91 -7.44 6.91 34.98
C VAL A 91 -7.90 8.22 34.34
N ARG A 92 -8.30 9.17 35.18
CA ARG A 92 -8.70 10.52 34.78
C ARG A 92 -7.64 11.55 35.14
N LEU A 93 -7.53 12.58 34.31
CA LEU A 93 -6.69 13.75 34.55
C LEU A 93 -7.40 14.99 33.99
N PHE A 94 -7.16 16.15 34.58
CA PHE A 94 -7.63 17.44 34.05
C PHE A 94 -6.63 18.56 34.29
N GLY A 95 -6.64 19.59 33.44
CA GLY A 95 -5.83 20.80 33.58
C GLY A 95 -4.85 21.05 32.43
N ASN A 96 -4.03 22.08 32.59
CA ASN A 96 -3.02 22.53 31.64
C ASN A 96 -1.62 22.10 32.13
N PHE A 97 -0.94 21.28 31.35
CA PHE A 97 0.33 20.67 31.74
C PHE A 97 1.47 21.14 30.85
N LYS A 98 2.54 21.66 31.46
CA LYS A 98 3.82 21.86 30.79
C LYS A 98 4.64 20.59 30.88
N MET A 99 5.02 20.05 29.74
CA MET A 99 5.61 18.73 29.61
C MET A 99 7.05 18.87 29.09
N SER A 100 7.98 18.28 29.83
CA SER A 100 9.39 18.14 29.43
C SER A 100 9.82 16.68 29.55
N LYS A 101 10.83 16.31 28.78
CA LYS A 101 11.52 15.03 28.90
C LYS A 101 11.82 14.62 30.34
N LEU A 102 11.48 13.39 30.70
CA LEU A 102 11.78 12.76 31.99
C LEU A 102 13.26 12.34 32.08
N ALA A 103 14.18 13.30 32.13
CA ALA A 103 15.63 13.02 32.17
C ALA A 103 15.99 12.05 33.32
N GLY A 104 16.78 11.03 33.01
CA GLY A 104 17.17 9.99 33.98
C GLY A 104 16.09 8.96 34.34
N TYR A 105 14.84 9.09 33.87
CA TYR A 105 13.79 8.11 34.13
C TYR A 105 14.06 6.81 33.37
N ARG A 106 13.91 5.67 34.05
CA ARG A 106 14.00 4.30 33.50
C ARG A 106 15.15 4.13 32.48
N PRO A 107 16.41 4.33 32.89
CA PRO A 107 17.57 4.20 32.00
C PRO A 107 17.77 2.77 31.49
N ASP A 108 17.13 1.78 32.12
CA ASP A 108 17.03 0.40 31.66
C ASP A 108 16.19 0.24 30.38
N ILE A 109 15.26 1.16 30.12
CA ILE A 109 14.39 1.15 28.94
C ILE A 109 14.85 2.17 27.92
N TYR A 110 15.09 3.40 28.36
CA TYR A 110 15.34 4.55 27.49
C TYR A 110 16.82 4.88 27.32
N GLY A 111 17.72 4.14 27.97
CA GLY A 111 19.14 4.41 27.94
C GLY A 111 19.57 5.56 28.87
N ARG A 112 20.90 5.74 28.97
CA ARG A 112 21.54 6.71 29.85
C ARG A 112 21.91 7.98 29.10
N ASP A 113 22.01 9.08 29.85
CA ASP A 113 22.48 10.35 29.34
C ASP A 113 23.99 10.40 29.11
N ASN A 114 24.44 11.33 28.24
CA ASN A 114 25.84 11.68 28.00
C ASN A 114 26.73 10.50 27.58
N GLN A 115 26.22 9.64 26.70
CA GLN A 115 26.96 8.50 26.17
C GLN A 115 27.62 8.85 24.84
N PRO A 116 28.93 8.60 24.65
CA PRO A 116 29.56 8.78 23.35
C PRO A 116 28.99 7.79 22.33
N VAL A 117 28.88 8.21 21.06
CA VAL A 117 28.49 7.32 19.97
C VAL A 117 29.75 6.72 19.31
N PRO A 118 29.93 5.39 19.32
CA PRO A 118 31.12 4.77 18.75
C PRO A 118 31.35 5.16 17.28
N GLY A 119 32.56 5.61 16.97
CA GLY A 119 32.94 6.03 15.61
C GLY A 119 32.32 7.36 15.15
N GLN A 120 31.57 8.07 16.00
CA GLN A 120 30.91 9.33 15.68
C GLN A 120 31.27 10.41 16.72
N PRO A 121 32.46 11.03 16.65
CA PRO A 121 32.97 11.94 17.68
C PRO A 121 32.17 13.25 17.81
N LEU A 122 31.33 13.59 16.82
CA LEU A 122 30.46 14.77 16.85
C LEU A 122 29.10 14.51 17.48
N LEU A 123 28.78 13.25 17.82
CA LEU A 123 27.49 12.85 18.35
C LEU A 123 27.59 12.44 19.82
N THR A 124 26.63 12.91 20.61
CA THR A 124 26.42 12.46 21.99
C THR A 124 25.01 11.92 22.13
N ARG A 125 24.87 10.71 22.66
CA ARG A 125 23.57 10.11 22.96
C ARG A 125 23.12 10.45 24.37
N HIS A 126 21.87 10.85 24.48
CA HIS A 126 21.13 11.03 25.70
C HIS A 126 20.05 9.94 25.82
N GLY A 127 19.47 9.72 27.00
CA GLY A 127 18.34 8.81 27.14
C GLY A 127 17.17 9.24 26.27
N ALA A 128 16.32 8.34 25.81
CA ALA A 128 15.19 8.64 24.92
C ALA A 128 13.85 8.72 25.68
N GLN A 129 13.85 9.24 26.90
CA GLN A 129 12.66 9.29 27.75
C GLN A 129 11.57 10.23 27.17
N PRO A 130 10.29 9.85 27.22
CA PRO A 130 9.18 10.74 26.86
C PRO A 130 8.92 11.79 27.95
N CYS A 131 7.94 12.66 27.74
CA CYS A 131 7.42 13.49 28.82
C CYS A 131 6.50 12.73 29.79
N LEU A 132 5.87 11.64 29.34
CA LEU A 132 5.02 10.75 30.13
C LEU A 132 5.12 9.31 29.61
N MET A 133 5.23 8.33 30.49
CA MET A 133 5.16 6.91 30.17
C MET A 133 3.95 6.28 30.86
N LEU A 134 3.11 5.60 30.08
CA LEU A 134 1.98 4.81 30.55
C LEU A 134 2.21 3.34 30.21
N ARG A 135 2.23 2.50 31.25
CA ARG A 135 2.22 1.03 31.12
C ARG A 135 0.79 0.56 31.28
N ALA A 136 0.08 0.47 30.16
CA ALA A 136 -1.33 0.10 30.19
C ALA A 136 -1.51 -1.41 30.40
N ASP A 137 -2.25 -1.80 31.42
CA ASP A 137 -2.65 -3.19 31.68
C ASP A 137 -4.14 -3.22 32.01
N ASN A 138 -4.96 -3.52 31.01
CA ASN A 138 -6.42 -3.42 31.07
C ASN A 138 -6.93 -2.03 31.52
N ASN A 139 -6.13 -0.97 31.31
CA ASN A 139 -6.44 0.37 31.79
C ASN A 139 -7.31 1.15 30.80
N ILE A 140 -8.10 2.07 31.36
CA ILE A 140 -8.89 3.05 30.62
C ILE A 140 -8.31 4.44 30.94
N TYR A 141 -7.94 5.23 29.93
CA TYR A 141 -7.46 6.60 30.11
C TYR A 141 -8.47 7.61 29.56
N ASP A 142 -8.81 8.63 30.36
CA ASP A 142 -9.66 9.74 29.94
C ASP A 142 -8.99 11.07 30.32
N PHE A 143 -8.33 11.65 29.32
CA PHE A 143 -7.66 12.95 29.38
C PHE A 143 -8.42 14.00 28.54
N SER A 144 -9.73 13.84 28.37
CA SER A 144 -10.61 14.80 27.66
C SER A 144 -10.46 16.24 28.13
N ASN A 145 -10.19 16.43 29.42
CA ASN A 145 -10.04 17.74 30.06
C ASN A 145 -8.58 18.21 30.19
N CYS A 146 -7.67 17.65 29.40
CA CYS A 146 -6.25 17.99 29.47
C CYS A 146 -5.74 18.74 28.24
N VAL A 147 -4.93 19.75 28.50
CA VAL A 147 -4.06 20.39 27.51
C VAL A 147 -2.61 20.19 27.93
N PHE A 148 -1.80 19.60 27.06
CA PHE A 148 -0.39 19.33 27.27
C PHE A 148 0.45 20.18 26.32
N THR A 149 1.44 20.89 26.85
CA THR A 149 2.40 21.69 26.08
C THR A 149 3.80 21.11 26.24
N VAL A 150 4.31 20.48 25.19
CA VAL A 150 5.66 19.89 25.12
C VAL A 150 6.70 20.97 24.84
N ASP A 151 7.71 21.09 25.69
CA ASP A 151 8.62 22.24 25.71
C ASP A 151 9.52 22.38 24.46
N LYS A 152 9.93 21.27 23.86
CA LYS A 152 10.91 21.21 22.76
C LYS A 152 10.34 20.46 21.56
N LEU A 153 10.71 20.91 20.37
CA LEU A 153 10.12 20.45 19.10
C LEU A 153 10.30 18.95 18.81
N PHE A 154 11.46 18.37 19.14
CA PHE A 154 11.75 16.95 18.93
C PHE A 154 11.62 16.11 20.20
N GLN A 155 10.63 16.42 21.03
CA GLN A 155 10.21 15.59 22.16
C GLN A 155 8.87 14.91 21.89
N ASP A 156 8.75 13.69 22.38
CA ASP A 156 7.49 12.96 22.43
C ASP A 156 6.71 13.37 23.68
N GLY A 157 5.39 13.46 23.53
CA GLY A 157 4.48 13.74 24.64
C GLY A 157 4.34 12.52 25.56
N VAL A 158 3.61 11.51 25.10
CA VAL A 158 3.30 10.30 25.87
C VAL A 158 3.67 9.01 25.13
N HIS A 159 4.23 8.06 25.85
CA HIS A 159 4.47 6.70 25.37
C HIS A 159 3.49 5.71 26.02
N ILE A 160 2.81 4.92 25.19
CA ILE A 160 2.12 3.70 25.60
C ILE A 160 3.08 2.54 25.34
N ALA A 161 3.73 2.08 26.39
CA ALA A 161 4.86 1.17 26.29
C ALA A 161 4.58 -0.16 27.00
N GLY A 162 4.65 -1.26 26.25
CA GLY A 162 4.51 -2.59 26.83
C GLY A 162 3.10 -2.92 27.32
N TYR A 163 2.07 -2.51 26.58
CA TYR A 163 0.68 -2.68 27.01
C TYR A 163 0.24 -4.16 27.02
N GLN A 164 -0.72 -4.47 27.89
CA GLN A 164 -1.25 -5.83 28.12
C GLN A 164 -2.77 -5.80 28.29
N GLY A 165 -3.43 -6.90 27.92
CA GLY A 165 -4.89 -7.00 28.01
C GLY A 165 -5.61 -6.05 27.07
N ASP A 166 -6.83 -5.63 27.43
CA ASP A 166 -7.64 -4.70 26.65
C ASP A 166 -7.53 -3.28 27.20
N CYS A 167 -6.61 -2.50 26.61
CA CYS A 167 -6.35 -1.13 27.01
C CYS A 167 -7.06 -0.14 26.11
N ARG A 168 -7.57 0.95 26.68
CA ARG A 168 -8.18 2.02 25.90
C ARG A 168 -7.86 3.41 26.42
N ALA A 169 -7.74 4.36 25.53
CA ALA A 169 -7.90 5.77 25.82
C ALA A 169 -9.24 6.21 25.22
N GLU A 170 -10.17 6.64 26.06
CA GLU A 170 -11.45 7.23 25.65
C GLU A 170 -11.21 8.64 25.06
N HIS A 171 -10.21 9.35 25.60
CA HIS A 171 -9.63 10.56 25.02
C HIS A 171 -8.19 10.73 25.52
N MET A 172 -7.22 11.02 24.65
CA MET A 172 -5.80 11.20 25.02
C MET A 172 -5.40 12.67 25.25
N GLY A 173 -6.36 13.59 25.16
CA GLY A 173 -6.17 15.02 25.43
C GLY A 173 -5.64 15.80 24.24
N HIS A 174 -5.34 17.07 24.48
CA HIS A 174 -4.83 18.00 23.46
C HIS A 174 -3.33 18.22 23.68
N TRP A 175 -2.53 17.98 22.64
CA TRP A 175 -1.08 18.05 22.69
C TRP A 175 -0.56 19.10 21.72
N PHE A 176 0.23 20.02 22.26
CA PHE A 176 0.86 21.09 21.51
C PHE A 176 2.35 21.10 21.78
N THR A 177 3.16 21.53 20.82
CA THR A 177 4.52 21.98 21.13
C THR A 177 4.51 23.45 21.56
N ALA A 178 5.38 23.82 22.49
CA ALA A 178 5.58 25.22 22.86
C ALA A 178 6.00 26.05 21.63
N ALA A 179 6.71 25.43 20.68
CA ALA A 179 7.12 26.04 19.43
C ALA A 179 5.93 26.53 18.59
N ILE A 180 4.88 25.72 18.41
CA ILE A 180 3.72 26.14 17.61
C ILE A 180 2.87 27.19 18.33
N LEU A 181 2.74 27.09 19.65
CA LEU A 181 1.99 28.07 20.44
C LEU A 181 2.68 29.44 20.47
N ALA A 182 4.01 29.48 20.43
CA ALA A 182 4.78 30.72 20.39
C ALA A 182 4.61 31.51 19.09
N VAL A 183 4.36 30.82 17.97
CA VAL A 183 4.24 31.44 16.64
C VAL A 183 2.79 31.63 16.20
N ASP A 184 1.88 30.77 16.66
CA ASP A 184 0.46 30.82 16.29
C ASP A 184 -0.47 30.45 17.45
N GLN A 185 -0.42 31.25 18.51
CA GLN A 185 -1.30 31.16 19.68
C GLN A 185 -2.80 31.24 19.34
N ASN A 186 -3.16 31.94 18.24
CA ASN A 186 -4.55 32.22 17.86
C ASN A 186 -5.07 31.31 16.73
N LYS A 187 -4.32 30.26 16.34
CA LYS A 187 -4.69 29.31 15.27
C LYS A 187 -4.96 29.97 13.90
N LEU A 188 -4.25 31.04 13.59
CA LEU A 188 -4.32 31.75 12.31
C LEU A 188 -3.92 30.86 11.12
N SER A 189 -3.15 29.78 11.35
CA SER A 189 -2.77 28.82 10.29
C SER A 189 -3.97 28.18 9.59
N ALA A 190 -5.13 28.07 10.26
CA ALA A 190 -6.36 27.60 9.65
C ALA A 190 -6.87 28.53 8.53
N SER A 191 -6.59 29.83 8.64
CA SER A 191 -6.99 30.85 7.66
C SER A 191 -5.94 31.14 6.58
N ASN A 192 -4.65 30.99 6.92
CA ASN A 192 -3.55 31.26 6.01
C ASN A 192 -2.27 30.52 6.44
N TRP A 193 -2.20 29.22 6.17
CA TRP A 193 -1.09 28.36 6.63
C TRP A 193 0.30 28.91 6.28
N LYS A 194 0.55 29.21 4.99
CA LYS A 194 1.86 29.67 4.54
C LYS A 194 2.20 31.06 5.09
N GLY A 195 1.23 31.97 5.18
CA GLY A 195 1.46 33.31 5.73
C GLY A 195 1.61 33.35 7.25
N ALA A 196 0.90 32.47 7.97
CA ALA A 196 0.94 32.39 9.43
C ALA A 196 2.17 31.62 9.94
N LEU A 197 2.59 30.55 9.23
CA LEU A 197 3.67 29.66 9.69
C LEU A 197 4.91 29.60 8.77
N GLY A 198 4.88 30.14 7.54
CA GLY A 198 5.87 29.82 6.48
C GLY A 198 6.33 30.98 5.60
N SER A 199 6.90 32.05 6.17
CA SER A 199 7.45 33.13 5.33
C SER A 199 8.80 33.64 5.83
N LYS A 200 9.83 33.40 5.02
CA LYS A 200 11.20 33.89 5.20
C LYS A 200 11.21 35.37 5.61
N GLY A 201 11.81 35.67 6.76
CA GLY A 201 12.11 37.04 7.19
C GLY A 201 11.10 37.68 8.14
N ARG A 202 10.09 36.95 8.64
CA ARG A 202 9.18 37.46 9.68
C ARG A 202 9.66 37.25 11.13
N GLY A 203 10.81 36.60 11.33
CA GLY A 203 11.40 36.40 12.66
C GLY A 203 10.66 35.42 13.57
N ASN A 204 9.63 34.73 13.07
CA ASN A 204 8.78 33.81 13.83
C ASN A 204 8.45 32.52 13.04
N ASP A 205 9.32 32.10 12.12
CA ASP A 205 9.10 30.89 11.35
C ASP A 205 9.09 29.66 12.28
N TRP A 206 8.03 28.84 12.18
CA TRP A 206 7.96 27.57 12.91
C TRP A 206 9.11 26.65 12.44
N LEU A 207 9.36 26.62 11.13
CA LEU A 207 10.46 25.95 10.43
C LEU A 207 10.99 26.88 9.33
N ALA A 208 12.19 27.44 9.46
CA ALA A 208 12.65 28.51 8.56
C ALA A 208 13.40 27.95 7.34
N PRO A 209 13.01 28.28 6.10
CA PRO A 209 13.73 27.88 4.92
C PRO A 209 14.98 28.71 4.67
N ILE A 210 15.99 28.12 4.03
CA ILE A 210 17.21 28.85 3.61
C ILE A 210 16.98 29.62 2.32
N GLY A 211 16.17 29.07 1.40
CA GLY A 211 15.91 29.66 0.10
C GLY A 211 14.58 29.20 -0.49
N ASN A 212 14.14 29.94 -1.51
CA ASN A 212 12.83 29.76 -2.13
C ASN A 212 12.76 28.54 -3.08
N ASN A 213 13.90 27.87 -3.33
CA ASN A 213 13.99 26.79 -4.31
C ASN A 213 13.87 25.39 -3.68
N THR A 214 14.15 25.24 -2.39
CA THR A 214 14.23 23.93 -1.72
C THR A 214 13.40 23.85 -0.45
N GLY A 215 13.02 24.99 0.14
CA GLY A 215 12.27 25.09 1.39
C GLY A 215 13.01 24.54 2.60
N PHE A 216 12.27 24.12 3.64
CA PHE A 216 12.82 23.40 4.80
C PHE A 216 12.74 21.86 4.61
N ALA A 217 13.85 21.24 4.24
CA ALA A 217 13.96 19.79 4.04
C ALA A 217 14.81 19.09 5.13
N PHE A 218 14.24 18.16 5.91
CA PHE A 218 15.01 17.28 6.81
C PHE A 218 15.67 16.12 6.08
N LYS A 219 15.18 15.76 4.89
CA LYS A 219 15.83 14.76 4.03
C LYS A 219 16.65 15.48 2.98
N GLY A 220 17.96 15.30 3.02
CA GLY A 220 18.89 16.06 2.21
C GLY A 220 19.59 15.27 1.12
N ASN A 221 20.16 16.01 0.17
CA ASN A 221 21.20 15.57 -0.76
C ASN A 221 22.39 16.53 -0.66
N THR A 222 23.42 16.37 -1.47
CA THR A 222 24.64 17.21 -1.42
C THR A 222 24.39 18.72 -1.57
N THR A 223 23.19 19.13 -2.05
CA THR A 223 22.81 20.51 -2.37
C THR A 223 21.47 20.98 -1.77
N CYS A 224 20.78 20.17 -0.96
CA CYS A 224 19.70 20.65 -0.10
C CYS A 224 19.52 19.81 1.17
N GLY A 225 18.92 20.39 2.22
CA GLY A 225 18.41 19.66 3.38
C GLY A 225 19.41 19.30 4.48
N PHE A 226 18.88 18.97 5.65
CA PHE A 226 19.62 18.28 6.71
C PHE A 226 19.70 16.79 6.38
N ASN A 227 20.62 16.04 6.98
CA ASN A 227 20.76 14.58 6.77
C ASN A 227 20.89 14.12 5.29
N THR A 228 22.12 14.04 4.81
CA THR A 228 22.44 13.67 3.42
C THR A 228 22.82 12.21 3.27
N SER A 229 22.82 11.72 2.03
CA SER A 229 23.56 10.53 1.60
C SER A 229 25.07 10.57 1.92
N GLU A 230 25.60 11.70 2.40
CA GLU A 230 27.01 11.87 2.78
C GLU A 230 27.24 11.63 4.29
N TYR A 231 26.19 11.58 5.10
CA TYR A 231 26.29 11.20 6.51
C TYR A 231 25.72 9.79 6.69
N ALA A 232 26.62 8.81 6.73
CA ALA A 232 26.25 7.39 6.71
C ALA A 232 25.58 6.87 8.00
N TYR A 233 25.55 7.66 9.07
CA TYR A 233 24.98 7.25 10.35
C TYR A 233 23.46 7.42 10.34
N ASP A 234 22.72 6.32 10.52
CA ASP A 234 21.26 6.32 10.50
C ASP A 234 20.68 7.03 11.74
N LEU A 235 20.04 8.18 11.51
CA LEU A 235 19.42 9.00 12.55
C LEU A 235 17.97 8.57 12.88
N ALA A 236 17.35 7.70 12.06
CA ALA A 236 15.95 7.33 12.21
C ALA A 236 15.57 6.68 13.57
N PRO A 237 16.47 5.95 14.28
CA PRO A 237 16.18 5.43 15.63
C PRO A 237 16.04 6.48 16.74
N PHE A 238 16.52 7.70 16.52
CA PHE A 238 16.67 8.71 17.56
C PHE A 238 15.43 9.59 17.70
N ARG A 239 15.08 9.91 18.95
CA ARG A 239 13.85 10.61 19.32
C ARG A 239 13.95 11.21 20.70
N ASN A 240 12.99 12.02 21.13
CA ASN A 240 13.01 12.60 22.48
C ASN A 240 14.25 13.44 22.76
N ASN A 241 14.81 14.09 21.73
CA ASN A 241 16.13 14.68 21.79
C ASN A 241 17.13 13.69 22.44
N SER A 242 17.28 12.49 21.87
CA SER A 242 18.20 11.47 22.37
C SER A 242 19.55 11.50 21.68
N LEU A 243 19.71 12.30 20.63
CA LEU A 243 20.99 12.48 19.94
C LEU A 243 21.31 13.95 19.74
N ASP A 244 22.40 14.42 20.34
CA ASP A 244 22.95 15.74 20.06
C ASP A 244 23.63 15.75 18.69
N THR A 245 22.94 16.33 17.73
CA THR A 245 23.40 16.54 16.34
C THR A 245 23.88 17.96 16.08
N SER A 246 23.93 18.83 17.10
CA SER A 246 24.15 20.27 16.94
C SER A 246 25.53 20.63 16.35
N ARG A 247 26.50 19.72 16.52
CA ARG A 247 27.87 19.84 16.01
C ARG A 247 28.06 19.24 14.61
N LEU A 248 27.05 18.58 14.05
CA LEU A 248 27.13 18.06 12.69
C LEU A 248 27.25 19.20 11.68
N SER A 249 28.13 19.00 10.69
CA SER A 249 28.36 19.91 9.57
C SER A 249 28.15 19.25 8.21
N ALA A 250 27.88 17.94 8.19
CA ALA A 250 27.51 17.19 6.98
C ALA A 250 26.07 17.54 6.59
N GLY A 251 25.81 17.84 5.31
CA GLY A 251 24.50 18.33 4.90
C GLY A 251 24.50 19.15 3.61
N GLY A 252 23.30 19.37 3.04
CA GLY A 252 23.13 19.93 1.70
C GLY A 252 22.91 21.44 1.61
N TYR A 253 23.25 22.25 2.60
CA TYR A 253 23.08 23.70 2.51
C TYR A 253 24.40 24.45 2.32
N GLY A 254 25.40 23.83 1.71
CA GLY A 254 26.72 24.46 1.50
C GLY A 254 27.38 24.92 2.81
N ARG A 255 27.11 24.22 3.92
CA ARG A 255 27.50 24.62 5.30
C ARG A 255 26.91 25.96 5.77
N ALA A 256 25.73 26.32 5.27
CA ALA A 256 24.94 27.46 5.74
C ALA A 256 23.59 26.97 6.27
N PHE A 257 23.59 26.19 7.34
CA PHE A 257 22.39 25.60 7.95
C PHE A 257 21.52 26.68 8.62
N PRO A 258 20.19 26.67 8.43
CA PRO A 258 19.32 27.67 9.03
C PRO A 258 19.34 27.54 10.55
N GLN A 259 19.24 28.68 11.24
CA GLN A 259 19.20 28.77 12.69
C GLN A 259 17.91 29.46 13.14
N GLU A 260 17.51 29.27 14.40
CA GLU A 260 16.28 29.84 14.97
C GLU A 260 16.21 31.38 14.86
N ASN A 261 17.36 32.06 14.87
CA ASN A 261 17.47 33.51 14.76
C ASN A 261 17.37 34.03 13.32
N GLY A 262 17.02 33.17 12.35
CA GLY A 262 16.91 33.50 10.93
C GLY A 262 18.24 33.66 10.20
N ARG A 263 19.39 33.43 10.87
CA ARG A 263 20.72 33.38 10.23
C ARG A 263 21.09 31.95 9.85
N THR A 264 22.27 31.79 9.26
CA THR A 264 22.86 30.49 8.95
C THR A 264 24.14 30.23 9.73
N ALA A 265 24.47 28.96 9.99
CA ALA A 265 25.70 28.52 10.63
C ALA A 265 26.37 27.34 9.92
N ALA A 266 27.65 27.07 10.24
CA ALA A 266 28.42 25.95 9.69
C ALA A 266 28.03 24.58 10.24
N THR A 267 27.26 24.55 11.34
CA THR A 267 26.75 23.33 11.97
C THR A 267 25.23 23.39 12.10
N TRP A 268 24.61 22.25 12.39
CA TRP A 268 23.15 22.14 12.45
C TRP A 268 22.55 22.99 13.58
N GLY A 269 23.26 23.13 14.70
CA GLY A 269 22.76 23.86 15.86
C GLY A 269 21.55 23.17 16.50
N THR A 270 20.71 23.95 17.17
CA THR A 270 19.43 23.48 17.72
C THR A 270 18.28 24.18 17.03
N TRP A 271 17.10 23.53 17.03
CA TRP A 271 15.86 24.12 16.55
C TRP A 271 14.74 23.98 17.57
N ARG A 272 14.22 25.13 18.00
CA ARG A 272 13.27 25.31 19.11
C ARG A 272 13.65 24.44 20.31
N GLY A 273 14.92 24.55 20.70
CA GLY A 273 15.51 23.85 21.85
C GLY A 273 15.76 22.36 21.66
N GLY A 274 15.58 21.80 20.45
CA GLY A 274 15.83 20.39 20.17
C GLY A 274 16.85 20.13 19.06
N TRP A 275 17.28 18.87 18.93
CA TRP A 275 18.33 18.43 18.03
C TRP A 275 17.76 17.84 16.74
N ILE A 276 18.17 18.42 15.62
CA ILE A 276 17.68 18.06 14.28
C ILE A 276 17.99 16.58 13.97
N GLY A 277 17.04 15.90 13.34
CA GLY A 277 17.14 14.47 12.99
C GLY A 277 16.58 13.52 14.04
N ASN A 278 16.23 14.02 15.22
CA ASN A 278 15.42 13.27 16.19
C ASN A 278 13.94 13.36 15.81
N ALA A 279 13.15 12.32 16.12
CA ALA A 279 11.70 12.39 16.06
C ALA A 279 11.10 12.96 17.37
N GLY A 280 9.91 13.56 17.26
CA GLY A 280 9.09 14.01 18.39
C GLY A 280 7.62 13.96 18.04
N SER A 281 6.82 13.16 18.75
CA SER A 281 5.42 12.89 18.46
C SER A 281 4.50 12.99 19.69
N ALA A 282 3.23 13.36 19.53
CA ALA A 282 2.34 13.52 20.69
C ALA A 282 2.14 12.18 21.44
N LEU A 283 1.88 11.11 20.70
CA LEU A 283 1.65 9.76 21.22
C LEU A 283 2.51 8.76 20.46
N VAL A 284 3.18 7.88 21.20
CA VAL A 284 3.94 6.75 20.63
C VAL A 284 3.48 5.46 21.27
N ILE A 285 3.18 4.45 20.45
CA ILE A 285 2.71 3.14 20.90
C ILE A 285 3.70 2.05 20.47
N TYR A 286 4.21 1.25 21.41
CA TYR A 286 5.11 0.14 21.11
C TYR A 286 5.11 -0.95 22.19
N GLN A 287 5.65 -2.12 21.87
CA GLN A 287 5.78 -3.24 22.81
C GLN A 287 7.16 -3.30 23.47
N LEU A 288 7.22 -4.00 24.61
CA LEU A 288 8.45 -4.20 25.37
C LEU A 288 8.80 -5.70 25.51
N PRO A 289 10.10 -6.06 25.49
CA PRO A 289 10.55 -7.43 25.73
C PRO A 289 10.11 -8.00 27.07
N SER A 290 9.87 -7.14 28.07
CA SER A 290 9.42 -7.54 29.41
C SER A 290 8.00 -8.09 29.46
N VAL A 291 7.18 -7.86 28.42
CA VAL A 291 5.84 -8.43 28.33
C VAL A 291 5.93 -9.84 27.75
N PRO A 292 5.34 -10.89 28.35
CA PRO A 292 5.39 -12.23 27.76
C PRO A 292 4.75 -12.29 26.37
N GLU A 293 5.27 -13.13 25.46
CA GLU A 293 4.73 -13.29 24.11
C GLU A 293 3.24 -13.64 24.09
N SER A 294 2.81 -14.51 25.00
CA SER A 294 1.40 -14.89 25.15
C SER A 294 0.49 -13.70 25.47
N ALA A 295 0.98 -12.74 26.25
CA ALA A 295 0.26 -11.51 26.57
C ALA A 295 0.32 -10.49 25.41
N ARG A 296 1.49 -10.29 24.80
CA ARG A 296 1.66 -9.35 23.67
C ARG A 296 0.80 -9.72 22.46
N THR A 297 0.62 -11.01 22.20
CA THR A 297 -0.09 -11.51 21.01
C THR A 297 -1.58 -11.19 21.03
N ILE A 298 -2.18 -11.14 22.22
CA ILE A 298 -3.62 -10.86 22.43
C ILE A 298 -3.88 -9.46 22.98
N ALA A 299 -2.84 -8.67 23.27
CA ALA A 299 -3.02 -7.33 23.79
C ALA A 299 -3.66 -6.41 22.75
N HIS A 300 -4.55 -5.54 23.20
CA HIS A 300 -5.24 -4.54 22.41
C HIS A 300 -4.97 -3.16 22.97
N PHE A 301 -4.80 -2.18 22.09
CA PHE A 301 -4.81 -0.78 22.48
C PHE A 301 -5.69 0.04 21.53
N THR A 302 -6.73 0.64 22.09
CA THR A 302 -7.63 1.55 21.38
C THR A 302 -7.37 2.97 21.84
N CYS A 303 -7.18 3.90 20.91
CA CYS A 303 -7.12 5.33 21.18
C CYS A 303 -8.28 6.01 20.45
N ALA A 304 -9.29 6.45 21.19
CA ALA A 304 -10.32 7.34 20.69
C ALA A 304 -9.93 8.77 21.03
N GLY A 305 -9.98 9.69 20.05
CA GLY A 305 -9.82 11.12 20.27
C GLY A 305 -8.45 11.54 20.81
N ILE A 306 -7.60 12.07 19.94
CA ILE A 306 -6.42 12.83 20.31
C ILE A 306 -6.32 14.03 19.39
N TYR A 307 -5.98 15.20 19.93
CA TYR A 307 -5.63 16.35 19.11
C TYR A 307 -4.16 16.67 19.28
N GLY A 308 -3.39 16.62 18.20
CA GLY A 308 -1.97 17.00 18.19
C GLY A 308 -1.65 18.12 17.21
N ARG A 309 -0.80 19.05 17.62
CA ARG A 309 -0.36 20.16 16.77
C ARG A 309 1.08 20.57 17.01
N GLY A 310 1.83 20.82 15.93
CA GLY A 310 3.16 21.42 16.01
C GLY A 310 4.32 20.44 16.20
N PHE A 311 4.11 19.14 15.96
CA PHE A 311 5.14 18.12 16.18
C PHE A 311 6.06 17.95 14.98
N ALA A 312 7.36 17.73 15.23
CA ALA A 312 8.34 17.47 14.17
C ALA A 312 8.21 16.07 13.56
N GLY A 313 7.81 15.09 14.38
CA GLY A 313 7.46 13.73 13.96
C GLY A 313 6.00 13.67 13.50
N ALA A 314 5.23 12.82 14.16
CA ALA A 314 3.80 12.64 13.92
C ALA A 314 2.96 13.08 15.13
N VAL A 315 1.63 13.12 15.01
CA VAL A 315 0.79 13.16 16.21
C VAL A 315 0.77 11.78 16.85
N ILE A 316 0.55 10.73 16.06
CA ILE A 316 0.64 9.35 16.55
C ILE A 316 1.73 8.61 15.78
N GLU A 317 2.59 7.90 16.52
CA GLU A 317 3.50 6.91 15.95
C GLU A 317 3.23 5.50 16.49
N VAL A 318 3.03 4.54 15.59
CA VAL A 318 2.83 3.13 15.90
C VAL A 318 4.08 2.33 15.54
N GLY A 319 4.71 1.77 16.56
CA GLY A 319 5.98 1.07 16.47
C GLY A 319 7.18 2.02 16.39
N LEU A 320 8.35 1.52 16.76
CA LEU A 320 9.60 2.27 16.73
C LEU A 320 10.45 1.85 15.53
N LEU A 321 11.37 2.72 15.07
CA LEU A 321 12.43 2.36 14.10
C LEU A 321 13.68 1.78 14.77
N GLY A 322 13.98 2.21 16.00
CA GLY A 322 14.99 1.62 16.89
C GLY A 322 14.38 0.86 18.07
N LYS A 323 15.22 0.50 19.03
CA LYS A 323 14.76 0.12 20.37
C LYS A 323 14.34 1.37 21.17
N PRO A 324 13.65 1.23 22.31
CA PRO A 324 13.25 2.36 23.14
C PRO A 324 14.42 3.24 23.63
N ASP A 325 15.64 2.71 23.70
CA ASP A 325 16.87 3.45 24.02
C ASP A 325 17.58 4.06 22.80
N SER A 326 16.87 4.13 21.67
CA SER A 326 17.37 4.56 20.36
C SER A 326 18.54 3.75 19.80
N THR A 327 18.85 2.57 20.36
CA THR A 327 19.81 1.66 19.71
C THR A 327 19.23 1.06 18.44
N HIS A 328 20.11 0.74 17.51
CA HIS A 328 19.73 0.19 16.21
C HIS A 328 18.92 -1.10 16.37
N LEU A 329 17.79 -1.16 15.67
CA LEU A 329 16.97 -2.35 15.50
C LEU A 329 16.93 -2.68 14.01
N SER A 330 17.23 -3.94 13.67
CA SER A 330 17.21 -4.40 12.26
C SER A 330 15.87 -4.05 11.61
N ARG A 331 15.87 -3.80 10.30
CA ARG A 331 14.64 -3.51 9.55
C ARG A 331 13.75 -4.75 9.35
N TRP A 332 14.31 -5.94 9.45
CA TRP A 332 13.64 -7.26 9.40
C TRP A 332 14.40 -8.29 10.26
N GLY A 333 13.73 -9.38 10.67
CA GLY A 333 14.28 -10.50 11.42
C GLY A 333 13.63 -10.73 12.78
N ALA A 334 13.80 -11.96 13.31
CA ALA A 334 13.14 -12.43 14.53
C ALA A 334 13.42 -11.59 15.80
N GLY A 335 14.58 -10.92 15.90
CA GLY A 335 14.94 -10.09 17.05
C GLY A 335 14.10 -8.81 17.25
N ILE A 336 13.18 -8.53 16.32
CA ILE A 336 12.31 -7.34 16.31
C ILE A 336 10.99 -7.62 17.02
N GLU A 337 10.47 -8.86 16.96
CA GLU A 337 9.16 -9.27 17.46
C GLU A 337 8.82 -8.67 18.83
N PRO A 338 9.72 -8.69 19.84
CA PRO A 338 9.37 -8.23 21.18
C PRO A 338 9.02 -6.74 21.30
N TYR A 339 9.27 -5.96 20.25
CA TYR A 339 8.99 -4.52 20.19
C TYR A 339 7.79 -4.17 19.31
N VAL A 340 7.18 -5.15 18.63
CA VAL A 340 6.12 -4.93 17.63
C VAL A 340 4.76 -4.74 18.33
N PRO A 341 4.10 -3.59 18.17
CA PRO A 341 2.72 -3.43 18.62
C PRO A 341 1.76 -4.23 17.75
N ARG A 342 0.69 -4.75 18.37
CA ARG A 342 -0.36 -5.54 17.74
C ARG A 342 -1.75 -5.01 18.07
N ASN A 343 -2.72 -5.24 17.20
CA ASN A 343 -4.14 -4.96 17.43
C ASN A 343 -4.43 -3.53 17.92
N ILE A 344 -3.92 -2.54 17.18
CA ILE A 344 -4.08 -1.12 17.50
C ILE A 344 -5.29 -0.55 16.77
N ARG A 345 -6.14 0.18 17.49
CA ARG A 345 -7.28 0.90 16.92
C ARG A 345 -7.15 2.39 17.21
N LEU A 346 -7.12 3.21 16.17
CA LEU A 346 -7.04 4.67 16.26
C LEU A 346 -8.34 5.25 15.69
N HIS A 347 -9.10 5.94 16.53
CA HIS A 347 -10.37 6.55 16.17
C HIS A 347 -10.31 8.06 16.33
N ASN A 348 -10.80 8.80 15.33
CA ASN A 348 -11.04 10.24 15.40
C ASN A 348 -9.79 11.03 15.83
N THR A 349 -8.63 10.68 15.25
CA THR A 349 -7.39 11.44 15.48
C THR A 349 -7.47 12.77 14.76
N LEU A 350 -7.18 13.85 15.47
CA LEU A 350 -7.07 15.20 14.92
C LEU A 350 -5.60 15.62 14.91
N ALA A 351 -5.08 15.96 13.73
CA ALA A 351 -3.68 16.36 13.58
C ALA A 351 -3.53 17.60 12.71
N GLU A 352 -2.76 18.58 13.17
CA GLU A 352 -2.55 19.85 12.46
C GLU A 352 -1.12 20.33 12.52
N ASP A 353 -0.67 21.02 11.46
CA ASP A 353 0.59 21.77 11.48
C ASP A 353 1.72 20.89 12.05
N ASN A 354 1.90 19.69 11.48
CA ASN A 354 2.95 18.74 11.87
C ASN A 354 3.93 18.60 10.73
N TYR A 355 5.18 18.28 11.03
CA TYR A 355 6.21 18.28 9.99
C TYR A 355 6.23 16.96 9.21
N THR A 356 6.36 15.81 9.88
CA THR A 356 6.53 14.53 9.18
C THR A 356 5.21 13.96 8.71
N ALA A 357 4.32 13.60 9.64
CA ALA A 357 3.04 12.98 9.34
C ALA A 357 1.96 13.42 10.34
N GLY A 358 0.68 13.15 10.07
CA GLY A 358 -0.29 13.11 11.17
C GLY A 358 -0.20 11.78 11.92
N ILE A 359 -0.15 10.66 11.19
CA ILE A 359 0.04 9.32 11.76
C ILE A 359 1.18 8.60 11.04
N GLN A 360 2.14 8.07 11.80
CA GLN A 360 3.30 7.33 11.30
C GLN A 360 3.27 5.87 11.78
N HIS A 361 3.43 4.93 10.86
CA HIS A 361 3.43 3.50 11.18
C HIS A 361 4.79 2.88 10.85
N ASN A 362 5.62 2.56 11.84
CA ASN A 362 6.96 2.06 11.59
C ASN A 362 7.03 0.53 11.56
N ARG A 363 6.37 -0.14 12.52
CA ARG A 363 6.27 -1.61 12.62
C ARG A 363 4.98 -1.97 13.35
N TYR A 364 4.21 -2.92 12.81
CA TYR A 364 2.92 -3.28 13.39
C TYR A 364 2.34 -4.57 12.81
N ILE A 365 1.38 -5.14 13.56
CA ILE A 365 0.49 -6.21 13.10
C ILE A 365 -0.95 -5.86 13.51
N ASP A 366 -1.88 -5.78 12.56
CA ASP A 366 -3.27 -5.35 12.78
C ASP A 366 -3.38 -3.91 13.34
N VAL A 367 -3.46 -2.93 12.44
CA VAL A 367 -3.68 -1.52 12.79
C VAL A 367 -4.85 -0.97 12.01
N TRP A 368 -5.77 -0.31 12.71
CA TRP A 368 -6.93 0.35 12.11
C TRP A 368 -6.91 1.83 12.44
N GLU A 369 -7.02 2.64 11.40
CA GLU A 369 -7.17 4.09 11.47
C GLU A 369 -8.56 4.45 10.94
N GLN A 370 -9.40 5.05 11.78
CA GLN A 370 -10.81 5.29 11.46
C GLN A 370 -11.25 6.69 11.84
N GLY A 371 -11.85 7.44 10.91
CA GLY A 371 -12.39 8.77 11.22
C GLY A 371 -11.35 9.85 11.48
N SER A 372 -10.07 9.64 11.13
CA SER A 372 -9.00 10.60 11.40
C SER A 372 -9.07 11.81 10.47
N HIS A 373 -8.83 13.00 11.01
CA HIS A 373 -8.78 14.28 10.29
C HIS A 373 -7.38 14.89 10.46
N ILE A 374 -6.62 14.90 9.37
CA ILE A 374 -5.23 15.37 9.36
C ILE A 374 -5.13 16.51 8.36
N ARG A 375 -4.59 17.65 8.80
CA ARG A 375 -4.42 18.82 7.95
C ARG A 375 -3.06 19.47 8.08
N ARG A 376 -2.56 20.03 6.98
CA ARG A 376 -1.36 20.87 6.96
C ARG A 376 -0.12 20.15 7.52
N SER A 377 0.13 18.96 6.99
CA SER A 377 1.35 18.19 7.29
C SER A 377 2.47 18.54 6.31
N GLY A 378 3.65 18.89 6.81
CA GLY A 378 4.82 19.29 6.03
C GLY A 378 5.38 20.65 6.48
N HIS A 379 6.45 21.10 5.84
CA HIS A 379 6.96 22.45 6.08
C HIS A 379 6.00 23.51 5.53
N PRO A 380 5.60 24.53 6.30
CA PRO A 380 4.60 25.52 5.87
C PRO A 380 4.95 26.33 4.62
N ASP A 381 6.23 26.45 4.27
CA ASP A 381 6.71 27.18 3.10
C ASP A 381 6.75 26.32 1.82
N TRP A 382 6.26 25.08 1.86
CA TRP A 382 6.32 24.16 0.73
C TRP A 382 5.72 24.73 -0.55
N SER A 383 6.29 24.36 -1.70
CA SER A 383 5.79 24.72 -3.02
C SER A 383 6.02 23.56 -3.99
N LEU A 384 5.17 23.44 -5.01
CA LEU A 384 5.41 22.50 -6.11
C LEU A 384 6.71 22.80 -6.85
N GLU A 385 7.16 24.06 -6.85
CA GLU A 385 8.42 24.50 -7.47
C GLU A 385 9.66 24.12 -6.66
N HIS A 386 9.49 23.54 -5.46
CA HIS A 386 10.63 23.05 -4.70
C HIS A 386 11.22 21.81 -5.38
N THR A 387 12.41 21.99 -5.95
CA THR A 387 13.08 20.99 -6.78
C THR A 387 14.46 20.64 -6.23
N ASN A 388 14.91 19.44 -6.54
CA ASN A 388 16.27 19.02 -6.24
C ASN A 388 17.25 19.69 -7.24
N PRO A 389 18.17 20.56 -6.80
CA PRO A 389 19.12 21.23 -7.69
C PRO A 389 20.03 20.25 -8.46
N ALA A 390 20.37 19.11 -7.84
CA ALA A 390 21.19 18.07 -8.45
C ALA A 390 20.39 17.16 -9.42
N ARG A 391 19.05 17.24 -9.41
CA ARG A 391 18.15 16.51 -10.31
C ARG A 391 16.98 17.41 -10.71
N PRO A 392 17.19 18.38 -11.61
CA PRO A 392 16.11 19.22 -12.14
C PRO A 392 14.96 18.33 -12.63
N GLY A 393 13.71 18.60 -12.22
CA GLY A 393 12.58 17.69 -12.46
C GLY A 393 12.14 16.85 -11.25
N ALA A 394 13.01 16.60 -10.26
CA ALA A 394 12.64 15.82 -9.08
C ALA A 394 12.09 16.73 -7.96
N SER A 395 10.94 16.37 -7.37
CA SER A 395 10.38 17.11 -6.22
C SER A 395 11.31 17.02 -5.02
N SER A 396 11.55 18.14 -4.33
CA SER A 396 12.22 18.18 -3.03
C SER A 396 11.26 18.35 -1.84
N VAL A 397 9.94 18.26 -2.07
CA VAL A 397 8.94 18.36 -1.01
C VAL A 397 8.94 17.03 -0.23
N ASP A 398 9.61 17.00 0.92
CA ASP A 398 9.69 15.85 1.83
C ASP A 398 10.10 16.31 3.24
N PRO A 399 9.39 15.92 4.32
CA PRO A 399 8.16 15.12 4.41
C PRO A 399 6.88 15.98 4.37
N GLY A 400 5.75 15.36 4.67
CA GLY A 400 4.44 16.02 4.72
C GLY A 400 3.33 15.03 4.39
N TYR A 401 3.01 14.17 5.35
CA TYR A 401 2.10 13.04 5.18
C TYR A 401 0.79 13.18 5.98
N GLY A 402 -0.32 12.71 5.43
CA GLY A 402 -1.51 12.42 6.23
C GLY A 402 -1.22 11.21 7.11
N SER A 403 -1.24 10.03 6.47
CA SER A 403 -0.90 8.76 7.10
C SER A 403 0.25 8.07 6.37
N ALA A 404 1.35 7.83 7.06
CA ALA A 404 2.56 7.26 6.49
C ALA A 404 2.92 5.93 7.14
N SER A 405 3.68 5.11 6.42
CA SER A 405 4.38 3.98 7.01
C SER A 405 5.88 4.01 6.73
N GLY A 406 6.68 3.38 7.58
CA GLY A 406 8.13 3.33 7.48
C GLY A 406 8.62 2.22 6.54
N ARG A 407 9.94 2.10 6.39
CA ARG A 407 10.59 1.04 5.60
C ARG A 407 11.18 -0.05 6.50
N ALA A 408 10.34 -0.60 7.36
CA ALA A 408 10.69 -1.64 8.32
C ALA A 408 9.54 -2.63 8.47
N SER A 409 9.85 -3.91 8.68
CA SER A 409 8.89 -4.99 8.90
C SER A 409 8.79 -5.34 10.39
N PRO A 410 7.67 -5.96 10.83
CA PRO A 410 6.48 -6.30 10.05
C PRO A 410 5.54 -5.09 9.81
N GLN A 411 4.77 -5.14 8.72
CA GLN A 411 3.68 -4.21 8.41
C GLN A 411 2.51 -5.01 7.83
N ILE A 412 1.63 -5.47 8.71
CA ILE A 412 0.64 -6.50 8.36
C ILE A 412 -0.74 -6.03 8.80
N ARG A 413 -1.74 -6.21 7.93
CA ARG A 413 -3.16 -5.86 8.17
C ARG A 413 -3.32 -4.41 8.60
N ARG A 414 -3.13 -3.48 7.66
CA ARG A 414 -3.42 -2.06 7.88
C ARG A 414 -4.79 -1.73 7.28
N ARG A 415 -5.66 -1.10 8.06
CA ARG A 415 -6.93 -0.57 7.57
C ARG A 415 -7.02 0.92 7.82
N ILE A 416 -7.33 1.69 6.78
CA ILE A 416 -7.59 3.12 6.83
C ILE A 416 -9.00 3.31 6.32
N SER A 417 -9.92 3.82 7.15
CA SER A 417 -11.32 3.97 6.77
C SER A 417 -11.88 5.31 7.19
N GLN A 418 -12.67 5.95 6.33
CA GLN A 418 -13.40 7.17 6.68
C GLN A 418 -12.49 8.32 7.16
N CYS A 419 -11.28 8.40 6.62
CA CYS A 419 -10.30 9.41 7.02
C CYS A 419 -10.24 10.58 6.02
N THR A 420 -9.91 11.76 6.52
CA THR A 420 -9.76 12.99 5.74
C THR A 420 -8.36 13.55 5.89
N TYR A 421 -7.61 13.64 4.79
CA TYR A 421 -6.25 14.19 4.78
C TYR A 421 -6.18 15.38 3.82
N VAL A 422 -5.94 16.58 4.34
CA VAL A 422 -6.02 17.82 3.56
C VAL A 422 -4.76 18.65 3.73
N ASP A 423 -4.31 19.31 2.67
CA ASP A 423 -3.10 20.14 2.68
C ASP A 423 -1.84 19.39 3.15
N CYS A 424 -1.73 18.09 2.85
CA CYS A 424 -0.49 17.34 3.06
C CYS A 424 0.51 17.72 1.98
N ALA A 425 1.65 18.34 2.35
CA ALA A 425 2.60 18.91 1.40
C ALA A 425 3.11 17.90 0.38
N ARG A 426 3.40 16.66 0.80
CA ARG A 426 3.97 15.63 -0.06
C ARG A 426 2.94 14.58 -0.46
N LYS A 427 2.42 13.80 0.50
CA LYS A 427 1.48 12.71 0.20
C LYS A 427 0.32 12.70 1.18
N GLY A 428 -0.88 12.35 0.73
CA GLY A 428 -1.95 12.01 1.66
C GLY A 428 -1.65 10.72 2.39
N ILE A 429 -1.42 9.65 1.63
CA ILE A 429 -1.05 8.32 2.15
C ILE A 429 0.29 7.89 1.59
N ASP A 430 1.24 7.56 2.49
CA ASP A 430 2.46 6.84 2.14
C ASP A 430 2.36 5.41 2.66
N ALA A 431 2.39 4.43 1.77
CA ALA A 431 2.24 3.02 2.12
C ALA A 431 3.44 2.22 1.62
N HIS A 432 4.29 1.78 2.54
CA HIS A 432 5.43 0.92 2.26
C HIS A 432 5.09 -0.54 2.58
N HIS A 433 5.31 -1.46 1.62
CA HIS A 433 5.45 -2.92 1.80
C HIS A 433 4.38 -3.67 2.61
N GLY A 434 3.23 -3.03 2.88
CA GLY A 434 2.18 -3.61 3.71
C GLY A 434 1.65 -4.91 3.13
N ALA A 435 1.52 -5.94 3.96
CA ALA A 435 0.80 -7.15 3.64
C ALA A 435 -0.66 -6.98 4.09
N ASP A 436 -1.59 -6.99 3.14
CA ASP A 436 -3.03 -6.76 3.36
C ASP A 436 -3.34 -5.35 3.89
N THR A 437 -3.26 -4.36 2.98
CA THR A 437 -3.63 -2.96 3.26
C THR A 437 -4.98 -2.64 2.63
N ILE A 438 -5.92 -2.12 3.42
CA ILE A 438 -7.24 -1.70 2.97
C ILE A 438 -7.39 -0.20 3.23
N VAL A 439 -7.78 0.56 2.20
CA VAL A 439 -8.09 1.99 2.28
C VAL A 439 -9.50 2.20 1.74
N GLU A 440 -10.42 2.72 2.55
CA GLU A 440 -11.81 2.86 2.14
C GLU A 440 -12.48 4.14 2.63
N LYS A 441 -13.35 4.73 1.80
CA LYS A 441 -14.15 5.91 2.19
C LYS A 441 -13.30 7.10 2.65
N CYS A 442 -12.10 7.26 2.09
CA CYS A 442 -11.19 8.34 2.48
C CYS A 442 -11.24 9.48 1.47
N TYR A 443 -11.17 10.71 1.97
CA TYR A 443 -10.97 11.91 1.17
C TYR A 443 -9.54 12.42 1.36
N VAL A 444 -8.82 12.62 0.27
CA VAL A 444 -7.42 13.01 0.29
C VAL A 444 -7.18 14.17 -0.65
N LYS A 445 -6.56 15.24 -0.15
CA LYS A 445 -6.09 16.38 -0.93
C LYS A 445 -4.65 16.71 -0.56
N ALA A 446 -3.70 16.36 -1.43
CA ALA A 446 -2.27 16.46 -1.17
C ALA A 446 -1.53 17.26 -2.24
N GLY A 447 -0.37 17.81 -1.89
CA GLY A 447 0.46 18.58 -2.80
C GLY A 447 0.93 17.74 -3.98
N VAL A 448 1.72 16.70 -3.72
CA VAL A 448 2.36 15.92 -4.80
C VAL A 448 1.60 14.62 -5.11
N TRP A 449 1.40 13.74 -4.13
CA TRP A 449 0.71 12.45 -4.35
C TRP A 449 -0.54 12.29 -3.48
N GLY A 450 -1.66 11.82 -4.04
CA GLY A 450 -2.81 11.43 -3.21
C GLY A 450 -2.44 10.26 -2.31
N MET A 451 -2.13 9.12 -2.93
CA MET A 451 -1.55 7.95 -2.28
C MET A 451 -0.40 7.40 -3.13
N GLN A 452 0.72 7.10 -2.47
CA GLN A 452 1.83 6.38 -3.11
C GLN A 452 2.16 5.11 -2.33
N VAL A 453 2.25 4.01 -3.07
CA VAL A 453 2.65 2.70 -2.58
C VAL A 453 4.08 2.41 -3.02
N ALA A 454 4.90 2.03 -2.05
CA ALA A 454 6.28 1.60 -2.27
C ALA A 454 6.41 0.09 -2.06
N PHE A 455 6.97 -0.57 -3.07
CA PHE A 455 7.13 -2.01 -3.16
C PHE A 455 8.60 -2.41 -3.36
N GLU A 456 9.26 -2.86 -2.30
CA GLU A 456 10.67 -3.21 -2.12
C GLU A 456 10.75 -4.58 -1.44
N GLU A 457 10.90 -5.61 -2.27
CA GLU A 457 11.01 -7.02 -1.84
C GLU A 457 12.06 -7.25 -0.76
N ARG A 458 13.17 -6.50 -0.79
CA ARG A 458 14.28 -6.63 0.16
C ARG A 458 13.90 -6.23 1.59
N GLN A 459 12.78 -5.55 1.78
CA GLN A 459 12.33 -5.06 3.08
C GLN A 459 11.21 -5.91 3.70
N VAL A 460 10.75 -6.94 2.99
CA VAL A 460 9.79 -7.92 3.49
C VAL A 460 10.53 -8.99 4.27
N ASP A 461 10.13 -9.20 5.53
CA ASP A 461 10.69 -10.27 6.34
C ASP A 461 10.05 -11.62 5.99
N LEU A 462 10.69 -12.38 5.11
CA LEU A 462 10.24 -13.72 4.72
C LEU A 462 10.44 -14.77 5.83
N ALA A 463 11.14 -14.46 6.93
CA ALA A 463 11.24 -15.41 8.04
C ALA A 463 10.07 -15.29 9.02
N GLU A 464 9.28 -14.22 8.92
CA GLU A 464 8.15 -13.98 9.80
C GLU A 464 6.93 -14.80 9.34
N ALA A 465 6.39 -15.63 10.23
CA ALA A 465 5.36 -16.62 9.90
C ALA A 465 4.08 -15.98 9.34
N SER A 466 3.70 -14.80 9.83
CA SER A 466 2.52 -14.09 9.31
C SER A 466 2.73 -13.42 7.94
N ASN A 467 3.98 -13.16 7.54
CA ASN A 467 4.36 -12.76 6.17
C ASN A 467 4.42 -13.97 5.21
N LEU A 468 4.91 -15.13 5.68
CA LEU A 468 5.02 -16.38 4.90
C LEU A 468 3.64 -16.91 4.46
N GLY A 469 2.62 -16.74 5.30
CA GLY A 469 1.24 -17.06 4.95
C GLY A 469 0.68 -16.20 3.81
N LEU A 470 1.25 -15.01 3.57
CA LEU A 470 0.72 -14.03 2.61
C LEU A 470 1.49 -14.00 1.29
N GLN A 471 2.85 -13.98 1.24
CA GLN A 471 3.69 -13.95 0.00
C GLN A 471 3.12 -13.10 -1.16
N LEU A 472 2.31 -12.09 -0.84
CA LEU A 472 1.50 -11.30 -1.76
C LEU A 472 1.27 -9.97 -1.07
N ALA A 473 1.64 -8.88 -1.73
CA ALA A 473 1.26 -7.56 -1.27
C ALA A 473 -0.17 -7.28 -1.76
N ARG A 474 -1.15 -7.44 -0.87
CA ARG A 474 -2.55 -7.16 -1.17
C ARG A 474 -2.93 -5.73 -0.80
N TYR A 475 -3.51 -4.99 -1.74
CA TYR A 475 -4.05 -3.65 -1.54
C TYR A 475 -5.48 -3.59 -2.03
N ILE A 476 -6.40 -3.10 -1.18
CA ILE A 476 -7.78 -2.81 -1.58
C ILE A 476 -8.01 -1.33 -1.33
N VAL A 477 -8.35 -0.58 -2.37
CA VAL A 477 -8.70 0.83 -2.29
C VAL A 477 -10.14 0.97 -2.79
N ARG A 478 -11.07 1.49 -1.98
CA ARG A 478 -12.46 1.60 -2.43
C ARG A 478 -13.23 2.79 -1.90
N ASP A 479 -14.16 3.29 -2.69
CA ASP A 479 -15.04 4.40 -2.30
C ASP A 479 -14.24 5.64 -1.83
N CYS A 480 -13.05 5.85 -2.40
CA CYS A 480 -12.11 6.91 -1.98
C CYS A 480 -12.02 8.03 -3.02
N GLU A 481 -11.48 9.17 -2.59
CA GLU A 481 -11.17 10.30 -3.46
C GLU A 481 -9.77 10.82 -3.21
N PHE A 482 -9.00 10.93 -4.29
CA PHE A 482 -7.61 11.36 -4.24
C PHE A 482 -7.39 12.57 -5.15
N HIS A 483 -7.22 13.74 -4.54
CA HIS A 483 -6.86 14.99 -5.19
C HIS A 483 -5.37 15.27 -5.00
N SER A 484 -4.66 15.53 -6.10
CA SER A 484 -3.24 15.93 -6.02
C SER A 484 -2.76 16.67 -7.26
N SER A 485 -1.63 17.37 -7.13
CA SER A 485 -1.06 18.16 -8.24
C SER A 485 0.02 17.44 -9.06
N GLN A 486 0.26 16.16 -8.79
CA GLN A 486 1.11 15.33 -9.64
C GLN A 486 0.45 13.97 -9.93
N GLU A 487 0.18 13.16 -8.90
CA GLU A 487 -0.29 11.78 -9.08
C GLU A 487 -1.33 11.38 -8.01
N ALA A 488 -2.55 11.02 -8.41
CA ALA A 488 -3.60 10.68 -7.45
C ALA A 488 -3.33 9.33 -6.76
N LEU A 489 -3.16 8.25 -7.51
CA LEU A 489 -2.86 6.93 -6.97
C LEU A 489 -1.68 6.27 -7.70
N SER A 490 -0.61 6.01 -6.96
CA SER A 490 0.70 5.73 -7.52
C SER A 490 1.32 4.47 -6.91
N PHE A 491 1.59 3.46 -7.73
CA PHE A 491 2.29 2.21 -7.38
C PHE A 491 3.73 2.17 -7.94
N HIS A 492 4.22 3.30 -8.46
CA HIS A 492 5.51 3.40 -9.14
C HIS A 492 6.73 3.47 -8.19
N ASN A 493 6.57 3.39 -6.87
CA ASN A 493 7.70 3.51 -5.95
C ASN A 493 8.24 2.11 -5.56
N GLY A 494 9.56 1.96 -5.43
CA GLY A 494 10.22 0.74 -4.94
C GLY A 494 11.16 0.01 -5.93
N ALA A 495 11.45 -1.27 -5.65
CA ALA A 495 12.53 -2.02 -6.30
C ALA A 495 12.23 -2.40 -7.76
N PHE A 496 13.28 -2.35 -8.58
CA PHE A 496 13.28 -2.59 -10.03
C PHE A 496 13.38 -4.09 -10.34
N GLY A 497 12.25 -4.77 -10.42
CA GLY A 497 12.08 -6.04 -11.14
C GLY A 497 12.99 -7.22 -10.78
N TRP A 498 12.73 -8.33 -11.47
CA TRP A 498 13.33 -9.65 -11.26
C TRP A 498 14.87 -9.71 -11.44
N ARG A 499 15.50 -8.79 -12.20
CA ARG A 499 16.97 -8.79 -12.41
C ARG A 499 17.78 -8.15 -11.29
N ARG A 500 17.24 -7.15 -10.58
CA ARG A 500 18.00 -6.45 -9.52
C ARG A 500 17.85 -7.09 -8.14
N ASN A 501 16.84 -7.95 -7.95
CA ASN A 501 16.60 -8.60 -6.67
C ASN A 501 17.13 -10.03 -6.70
N LYS A 502 18.34 -10.18 -6.14
CA LYS A 502 18.91 -11.47 -5.79
C LYS A 502 18.88 -11.62 -4.27
N THR A 503 18.66 -12.84 -3.77
CA THR A 503 18.90 -13.20 -2.38
C THR A 503 20.39 -13.02 -2.05
N GLY A 504 20.75 -13.00 -0.76
CA GLY A 504 22.14 -12.79 -0.33
C GLY A 504 23.15 -13.79 -0.88
N ASP A 505 22.68 -14.94 -1.38
CA ASP A 505 23.46 -16.00 -2.03
C ASP A 505 23.38 -15.96 -3.58
N GLY A 506 22.89 -14.87 -4.16
CA GLY A 506 22.91 -14.63 -5.61
C GLY A 506 21.79 -15.30 -6.41
N ARG A 507 20.87 -16.03 -5.77
CA ARG A 507 19.68 -16.60 -6.42
C ARG A 507 18.63 -15.52 -6.67
N GLN A 508 17.77 -15.73 -7.65
CA GLN A 508 16.69 -14.80 -7.99
C GLN A 508 15.68 -14.71 -6.85
N ALA A 509 15.30 -13.48 -6.46
CA ALA A 509 14.24 -13.27 -5.49
C ALA A 509 12.87 -13.61 -6.08
N TRP A 510 11.90 -13.83 -5.19
CA TRP A 510 10.56 -14.40 -5.42
C TRP A 510 9.65 -13.68 -6.43
N GLY A 511 10.03 -12.54 -6.99
CA GLY A 511 9.21 -11.72 -7.87
C GLY A 511 7.94 -11.27 -7.15
N LEU A 512 7.92 -10.03 -6.65
CA LEU A 512 6.82 -9.51 -5.84
C LEU A 512 5.49 -9.73 -6.54
N ARG A 513 4.69 -10.63 -5.99
CA ARG A 513 3.30 -10.79 -6.39
C ARG A 513 2.49 -9.71 -5.68
N VAL A 514 1.63 -9.04 -6.43
CA VAL A 514 0.69 -8.07 -5.88
C VAL A 514 -0.73 -8.51 -6.23
N ASP A 515 -1.69 -8.15 -5.39
CA ASP A 515 -3.13 -8.29 -5.67
C ASP A 515 -3.76 -6.96 -5.28
N VAL A 516 -4.02 -6.14 -6.29
CA VAL A 516 -4.42 -4.75 -6.09
C VAL A 516 -5.79 -4.56 -6.70
N ALA A 517 -6.78 -4.27 -5.85
CA ALA A 517 -8.12 -3.92 -6.25
C ALA A 517 -8.39 -2.45 -5.95
N VAL A 518 -8.92 -1.72 -6.94
CA VAL A 518 -9.38 -0.34 -6.79
C VAL A 518 -10.83 -0.26 -7.27
N GLU A 519 -11.73 0.19 -6.41
CA GLU A 519 -13.18 0.15 -6.68
C GLU A 519 -13.85 1.48 -6.37
N ASN A 520 -14.79 1.94 -7.21
CA ASN A 520 -15.62 3.13 -6.93
C ASN A 520 -14.83 4.37 -6.47
N THR A 521 -13.67 4.62 -7.09
CA THR A 521 -12.70 5.59 -6.59
C THR A 521 -12.51 6.74 -7.60
N LEU A 522 -12.45 7.96 -7.09
CA LEU A 522 -12.14 9.17 -7.85
C LEU A 522 -10.63 9.48 -7.75
N LEU A 523 -10.00 9.66 -8.90
CA LEU A 523 -8.58 10.00 -9.04
C LEU A 523 -8.45 11.37 -9.72
N ALA A 524 -8.38 12.44 -8.93
CA ALA A 524 -8.34 13.82 -9.39
C ALA A 524 -6.88 14.36 -9.42
N ALA A 525 -6.21 14.27 -10.57
CA ALA A 525 -4.80 14.69 -10.71
C ALA A 525 -4.36 14.79 -12.18
N PRO A 526 -3.20 15.43 -12.47
CA PRO A 526 -2.60 15.43 -13.80
C PRO A 526 -2.14 14.02 -14.24
N VAL A 527 -1.85 13.14 -13.27
CA VAL A 527 -1.71 11.69 -13.46
C VAL A 527 -2.67 10.96 -12.51
N GLY A 528 -3.72 10.32 -13.03
CA GLY A 528 -4.72 9.65 -12.20
C GLY A 528 -4.16 8.38 -11.54
N TRP A 529 -3.98 7.33 -12.34
CA TRP A 529 -3.37 6.06 -11.94
C TRP A 529 -1.97 5.93 -12.54
N MET A 530 -1.01 5.42 -11.75
CA MET A 530 0.33 5.13 -12.25
C MET A 530 0.93 3.85 -11.67
N ASP A 531 1.37 2.95 -12.54
CA ASP A 531 2.32 1.88 -12.25
C ASP A 531 3.26 1.70 -13.45
N ASN A 532 4.53 1.38 -13.19
CA ASN A 532 5.56 1.29 -14.23
C ASN A 532 6.56 0.13 -14.04
N TYR A 533 6.17 -0.92 -13.31
CA TYR A 533 7.00 -2.09 -13.00
C TYR A 533 6.33 -3.39 -13.44
N GLY A 534 7.10 -4.47 -13.56
CA GLY A 534 6.65 -5.82 -13.92
C GLY A 534 5.86 -6.55 -12.86
N ARG A 535 4.86 -5.88 -12.27
CA ARG A 535 3.93 -6.42 -11.28
C ARG A 535 2.58 -6.64 -11.98
N GLY A 536 1.79 -7.60 -11.54
CA GLY A 536 0.47 -7.90 -12.13
C GLY A 536 -0.53 -8.28 -11.07
N GLY A 537 -1.80 -8.45 -11.45
CA GLY A 537 -2.92 -8.61 -10.52
C GLY A 537 -3.64 -7.30 -10.20
N PHE A 538 -3.62 -6.33 -11.12
CA PHE A 538 -4.31 -5.04 -10.94
C PHE A 538 -5.75 -5.11 -11.49
N LYS A 539 -6.72 -4.82 -10.61
CA LYS A 539 -8.16 -4.79 -10.91
C LYS A 539 -8.73 -3.42 -10.56
N LEU A 540 -9.11 -2.66 -11.58
CA LEU A 540 -9.70 -1.33 -11.43
C LEU A 540 -11.16 -1.41 -11.89
N ASN A 541 -12.10 -1.23 -10.97
CA ASN A 541 -13.53 -1.32 -11.23
C ASN A 541 -14.20 0.01 -10.88
N ASN A 542 -14.94 0.60 -11.82
CA ASN A 542 -15.65 1.86 -11.59
C ASN A 542 -14.72 2.98 -11.07
N VAL A 543 -13.52 3.08 -11.64
CA VAL A 543 -12.53 4.10 -11.29
C VAL A 543 -12.64 5.27 -12.28
N THR A 544 -12.83 6.47 -11.76
CA THR A 544 -12.89 7.70 -12.57
C THR A 544 -11.65 8.53 -12.31
N ALA A 545 -10.83 8.72 -13.33
CA ALA A 545 -9.74 9.69 -13.31
C ALA A 545 -10.20 11.01 -13.92
N VAL A 546 -10.07 12.11 -13.19
CA VAL A 546 -10.45 13.46 -13.63
C VAL A 546 -9.21 14.34 -13.60
N PHE A 547 -9.01 15.14 -14.64
CA PHE A 547 -7.93 16.12 -14.61
C PHE A 547 -8.20 17.16 -13.52
N ASP A 548 -7.30 17.25 -12.54
CA ASP A 548 -7.35 18.26 -11.48
C ASP A 548 -5.92 18.66 -11.11
N ALA A 549 -5.75 19.84 -10.54
CA ALA A 549 -4.47 20.39 -10.12
C ALA A 549 -4.71 21.33 -8.91
N PRO A 550 -5.07 20.79 -7.73
CA PRO A 550 -5.56 21.57 -6.59
C PRO A 550 -4.58 22.60 -6.04
N TYR A 551 -3.28 22.48 -6.35
CA TYR A 551 -2.22 23.43 -5.99
C TYR A 551 -1.44 23.93 -7.21
N GLY A 552 -2.03 23.84 -8.40
CA GLY A 552 -1.39 24.16 -9.68
C GLY A 552 -0.55 23.01 -10.23
N VAL A 553 0.31 23.29 -11.20
CA VAL A 553 1.24 22.30 -11.79
C VAL A 553 2.65 22.85 -11.75
N ARG A 554 3.64 21.96 -11.60
CA ARG A 554 5.05 22.37 -11.60
C ARG A 554 5.43 22.94 -12.97
N THR A 555 6.23 23.99 -12.98
CA THR A 555 6.68 24.65 -14.22
C THR A 555 7.53 23.74 -15.13
N ASP A 556 8.24 22.76 -14.54
CA ASP A 556 9.09 21.81 -15.25
C ASP A 556 8.36 20.56 -15.77
N MET A 557 7.08 20.39 -15.42
CA MET A 557 6.28 19.28 -15.90
C MET A 557 5.88 19.49 -17.36
N ASN A 558 6.27 18.54 -18.22
CA ASN A 558 5.79 18.51 -19.60
C ASN A 558 4.30 18.12 -19.62
N THR A 559 3.42 19.09 -19.88
CA THR A 559 1.98 18.88 -19.97
C THR A 559 1.57 17.84 -21.03
N ASP A 560 2.41 17.54 -22.02
CA ASP A 560 2.18 16.46 -23.00
C ASP A 560 2.35 15.05 -22.43
N LYS A 561 2.72 14.96 -21.15
CA LYS A 561 2.82 13.72 -20.37
C LYS A 561 1.70 13.54 -19.35
N TYR A 562 0.68 14.40 -19.29
CA TYR A 562 -0.45 14.19 -18.39
C TYR A 562 -1.34 13.04 -18.87
N ARG A 563 -1.65 12.09 -17.98
CA ARG A 563 -2.33 10.83 -18.30
C ARG A 563 -3.40 10.50 -17.26
N ALA A 564 -4.60 10.11 -17.66
CA ALA A 564 -5.55 9.56 -16.68
C ALA A 564 -5.05 8.22 -16.12
N PHE A 565 -4.56 7.32 -16.98
CA PHE A 565 -4.00 6.03 -16.60
C PHE A 565 -2.64 5.81 -17.28
N TRP A 566 -1.61 5.55 -16.47
CA TRP A 566 -0.31 5.07 -16.93
C TRP A 566 -0.14 3.63 -16.48
N LEU A 567 -0.13 2.73 -17.46
CA LEU A 567 -0.09 1.29 -17.26
C LEU A 567 1.16 0.70 -17.92
N GLY A 568 1.75 -0.30 -17.29
CA GLY A 568 2.72 -1.18 -17.93
C GLY A 568 4.13 -1.06 -17.39
N SER A 569 5.10 -1.46 -18.19
CA SER A 569 6.52 -1.37 -17.85
C SER A 569 7.29 -0.77 -19.01
N SER A 570 7.91 0.39 -18.80
CA SER A 570 8.72 1.06 -19.83
C SER A 570 9.98 0.29 -20.24
N ASN A 571 10.40 -0.72 -19.44
CA ASN A 571 11.59 -1.53 -19.69
C ASN A 571 11.40 -2.93 -19.05
N PRO A 572 10.77 -3.88 -19.76
CA PRO A 572 10.51 -5.22 -19.24
C PRO A 572 11.76 -6.00 -18.82
N ALA A 573 12.88 -5.76 -19.53
CA ALA A 573 14.13 -6.44 -19.23
C ALA A 573 14.67 -6.07 -17.83
N GLU A 574 14.53 -4.81 -17.42
CA GLU A 574 14.96 -4.36 -16.09
C GLU A 574 13.87 -4.46 -15.02
N ARG A 575 12.64 -4.10 -15.38
CA ARG A 575 11.55 -3.90 -14.42
C ARG A 575 10.60 -5.08 -14.33
N GLY A 576 10.71 -6.05 -15.24
CA GLY A 576 9.77 -7.14 -15.43
C GLY A 576 8.60 -6.76 -16.34
N LEU A 577 7.90 -7.78 -16.84
CA LEU A 577 6.67 -7.65 -17.63
C LEU A 577 5.45 -7.81 -16.70
N PRO A 578 4.54 -6.83 -16.61
CA PRO A 578 3.29 -6.96 -15.89
C PRO A 578 2.47 -8.14 -16.39
N LEU A 579 1.96 -8.97 -15.47
CA LEU A 579 1.16 -10.15 -15.82
C LEU A 579 -0.20 -9.75 -16.42
N ASP A 580 -0.97 -8.95 -15.69
CA ASP A 580 -2.32 -8.60 -16.09
C ASP A 580 -2.81 -7.29 -15.47
N TYR A 581 -3.62 -6.58 -16.27
CA TYR A 581 -4.42 -5.43 -15.90
C TYR A 581 -5.87 -5.68 -16.31
N THR A 582 -6.81 -5.37 -15.41
CA THR A 582 -8.25 -5.36 -15.72
C THR A 582 -8.84 -4.01 -15.35
N LEU A 583 -9.43 -3.32 -16.33
CA LEU A 583 -10.16 -2.08 -16.15
C LEU A 583 -11.61 -2.32 -16.56
N ASN A 584 -12.55 -2.12 -15.65
CA ASN A 584 -13.97 -2.32 -15.91
C ASN A 584 -14.78 -1.09 -15.46
N ASN A 585 -15.61 -0.55 -16.36
CA ASN A 585 -16.42 0.65 -16.11
C ASN A 585 -15.58 1.88 -15.69
N CYS A 586 -14.33 1.97 -16.12
CA CYS A 586 -13.43 3.08 -15.77
C CYS A 586 -13.59 4.27 -16.73
N ARG A 587 -13.23 5.46 -16.27
CA ARG A 587 -13.39 6.71 -17.04
C ARG A 587 -12.16 7.60 -16.93
N ALA A 588 -11.81 8.26 -18.03
CA ALA A 588 -10.86 9.35 -18.07
C ALA A 588 -11.60 10.63 -18.48
N MET A 589 -11.69 11.60 -17.58
CA MET A 589 -12.49 12.80 -17.75
C MET A 589 -11.60 14.04 -17.76
N ASN A 590 -11.84 14.94 -18.70
CA ASN A 590 -11.30 16.29 -18.62
C ASN A 590 -12.14 17.11 -17.63
N SER A 591 -11.62 18.26 -17.22
CA SER A 591 -12.35 19.18 -16.35
C SER A 591 -12.13 20.63 -16.81
N PRO A 592 -12.90 21.59 -16.28
CA PRO A 592 -12.63 23.00 -16.53
C PRO A 592 -11.23 23.45 -16.07
N VAL A 593 -10.57 22.70 -15.18
CA VAL A 593 -9.19 22.99 -14.73
C VAL A 593 -8.16 22.57 -15.78
N GLY A 594 -8.48 21.60 -16.64
CA GLY A 594 -7.63 21.23 -17.75
C GLY A 594 -7.94 19.90 -18.42
N ASN A 595 -7.12 19.58 -19.43
CA ASN A 595 -7.27 18.39 -20.26
C ASN A 595 -6.11 17.42 -20.04
N TYR A 596 -6.37 16.11 -20.18
CA TYR A 596 -5.30 15.14 -20.30
C TYR A 596 -4.58 15.25 -21.66
N ALA A 597 -3.33 14.80 -21.70
CA ALA A 597 -2.63 14.64 -22.97
C ALA A 597 -3.09 13.37 -23.69
N SER A 598 -3.14 12.28 -22.95
CA SER A 598 -3.89 11.11 -23.35
C SER A 598 -4.62 10.54 -22.16
N ALA A 599 -5.76 9.90 -22.40
CA ALA A 599 -6.44 9.17 -21.35
C ALA A 599 -5.56 8.01 -20.86
N MET A 600 -4.92 7.29 -21.78
CA MET A 600 -4.07 6.16 -21.41
C MET A 600 -2.67 6.28 -22.02
N LEU A 601 -1.66 5.97 -21.22
CA LEU A 601 -0.35 5.53 -21.68
C LEU A 601 -0.23 4.04 -21.37
N ILE A 602 -0.04 3.24 -22.42
CA ILE A 602 0.09 1.79 -22.32
C ILE A 602 1.47 1.40 -22.80
N GLU A 603 2.30 1.02 -21.83
CA GLU A 603 3.63 0.45 -22.06
C GLU A 603 3.51 -1.08 -22.15
N TYR A 604 4.61 -1.81 -21.98
CA TYR A 604 4.57 -3.27 -22.04
C TYR A 604 3.71 -3.85 -20.92
N ILE A 605 2.71 -4.63 -21.32
CA ILE A 605 1.81 -5.40 -20.46
C ILE A 605 1.58 -6.75 -21.14
N ASN A 606 1.56 -7.85 -20.39
CA ASN A 606 1.23 -9.14 -20.99
C ASN A 606 -0.25 -9.21 -21.36
N VAL A 607 -1.17 -9.04 -20.39
CA VAL A 607 -2.62 -9.05 -20.63
C VAL A 607 -3.27 -7.75 -20.16
N LEU A 608 -4.03 -7.11 -21.05
CA LEU A 608 -4.88 -5.96 -20.74
C LEU A 608 -6.34 -6.29 -21.06
N ASN A 609 -7.19 -6.37 -20.04
CA ASN A 609 -8.65 -6.44 -20.22
C ASN A 609 -9.23 -5.05 -19.96
N MET A 610 -10.00 -4.52 -20.91
CA MET A 610 -10.70 -3.24 -20.76
C MET A 610 -12.16 -3.39 -21.18
N TRP A 611 -13.07 -3.18 -20.24
CA TRP A 611 -14.50 -3.24 -20.49
C TRP A 611 -15.18 -1.95 -20.09
N ASN A 612 -16.01 -1.41 -20.98
CA ASN A 612 -16.81 -0.20 -20.75
C ASN A 612 -15.98 1.01 -20.30
N PHE A 613 -14.83 1.23 -20.94
CA PHE A 613 -13.96 2.37 -20.65
C PHE A 613 -14.40 3.61 -21.44
N MET A 614 -14.61 4.74 -20.76
CA MET A 614 -14.98 6.00 -21.40
C MET A 614 -13.82 7.01 -21.37
N VAL A 615 -13.61 7.73 -22.47
CA VAL A 615 -12.71 8.90 -22.53
C VAL A 615 -13.49 10.16 -22.89
N ASP A 616 -13.38 11.18 -22.06
CA ASP A 616 -13.75 12.54 -22.42
C ASP A 616 -12.64 13.19 -23.26
N THR A 617 -12.99 13.57 -24.49
CA THR A 617 -12.09 14.24 -25.45
C THR A 617 -12.36 15.74 -25.57
N THR A 618 -13.28 16.27 -24.77
CA THR A 618 -13.72 17.66 -24.81
C THR A 618 -12.55 18.60 -24.59
N PRO A 619 -12.23 19.49 -25.56
CA PRO A 619 -11.20 20.49 -25.38
C PRO A 619 -11.79 21.68 -24.60
N TYR A 620 -11.46 21.79 -23.31
CA TYR A 620 -11.82 22.99 -22.53
C TYR A 620 -10.97 24.19 -23.00
N THR A 621 -11.63 25.29 -23.37
CA THR A 621 -11.03 26.45 -24.09
C THR A 621 -11.23 27.81 -23.41
N THR A 622 -12.05 27.94 -22.36
CA THR A 622 -12.50 29.25 -21.83
C THR A 622 -12.28 29.46 -20.34
N ASP A 623 -12.02 30.73 -19.97
CA ASP A 623 -11.84 31.29 -18.62
C ASP A 623 -13.15 31.40 -17.80
N LEU A 624 -14.17 30.58 -18.09
CA LEU A 624 -15.52 30.68 -17.52
C LEU A 624 -15.83 29.59 -16.47
N ALA A 625 -14.81 29.00 -15.85
CA ALA A 625 -14.97 28.38 -14.53
C ALA A 625 -14.84 29.50 -13.48
N GLY A 626 -15.99 29.98 -12.99
CA GLY A 626 -16.10 31.15 -12.15
C GLY A 626 -15.17 31.20 -10.93
N ASN A 627 -14.68 32.41 -10.66
CA ASN A 627 -14.40 33.01 -9.35
C ASN A 627 -14.01 32.05 -8.21
N GLY A 628 -12.73 31.70 -8.15
CA GLY A 628 -12.13 31.02 -7.00
C GLY A 628 -10.67 30.66 -7.27
N LEU A 629 -9.79 31.65 -7.32
CA LEU A 629 -8.35 31.49 -7.53
C LEU A 629 -7.76 30.40 -6.61
N PRO A 630 -7.06 29.35 -7.12
CA PRO A 630 -6.19 28.56 -6.29
C PRO A 630 -5.03 29.44 -5.83
N ALA A 631 -4.84 29.58 -4.52
CA ALA A 631 -3.80 30.43 -3.92
C ALA A 631 -2.36 29.93 -4.15
N PHE A 632 -2.12 28.98 -5.04
CA PHE A 632 -0.82 28.33 -5.19
C PHE A 632 -0.41 28.15 -6.67
N THR A 633 0.51 29.02 -7.09
CA THR A 633 1.20 29.16 -8.39
C THR A 633 0.45 29.89 -9.53
N ALA A 634 1.26 30.50 -10.40
CA ALA A 634 0.84 31.53 -11.36
C ALA A 634 -0.15 31.00 -12.41
N ALA A 635 -1.41 31.42 -12.27
CA ALA A 635 -2.34 31.80 -13.33
C ALA A 635 -2.16 31.09 -14.68
N LYS A 636 -2.62 29.85 -14.77
CA LYS A 636 -3.29 29.38 -15.99
C LYS A 636 -4.73 29.04 -15.63
N PRO A 637 -5.73 29.77 -16.13
CA PRO A 637 -7.14 29.49 -15.83
C PRO A 637 -7.56 28.08 -16.27
N VAL A 638 -6.92 27.54 -17.33
CA VAL A 638 -7.10 26.17 -17.83
C VAL A 638 -5.76 25.58 -18.27
N ILE A 639 -5.41 24.39 -17.76
CA ILE A 639 -4.21 23.65 -18.15
C ILE A 639 -4.47 22.89 -19.46
N ARG A 640 -3.58 23.05 -20.45
CA ARG A 640 -3.73 22.52 -21.83
C ARG A 640 -5.01 23.00 -22.55
N SER A 641 -5.32 24.29 -22.41
CA SER A 641 -6.45 24.94 -23.11
C SER A 641 -6.51 24.59 -24.61
N GLY A 642 -7.71 24.25 -25.08
CA GLY A 642 -8.03 23.95 -26.48
C GLY A 642 -7.44 22.68 -27.06
N ARG A 643 -6.66 21.91 -26.28
CA ARG A 643 -6.10 20.63 -26.74
C ARG A 643 -7.04 19.49 -26.40
N LYS A 644 -7.48 18.74 -27.42
CA LYS A 644 -8.22 17.49 -27.24
C LYS A 644 -7.35 16.43 -26.56
N THR A 645 -7.98 15.57 -25.76
CA THR A 645 -7.34 14.39 -25.17
C THR A 645 -7.23 13.27 -26.21
N HIS A 646 -6.05 12.65 -26.34
CA HIS A 646 -5.91 11.44 -27.14
C HIS A 646 -6.41 10.21 -26.36
N ASN A 647 -7.09 9.27 -27.01
CA ASN A 647 -7.58 8.06 -26.34
C ASN A 647 -6.41 7.23 -25.77
N PHE A 648 -5.40 6.98 -26.60
CA PHE A 648 -4.27 6.11 -26.25
C PHE A 648 -2.95 6.68 -26.74
N HIS A 649 -1.90 6.43 -25.97
CA HIS A 649 -0.52 6.47 -26.39
C HIS A 649 0.08 5.08 -26.13
N LEU A 650 0.50 4.38 -27.18
CA LEU A 650 1.15 3.08 -27.09
C LEU A 650 2.66 3.24 -27.15
N SER A 651 3.38 2.58 -26.25
CA SER A 651 4.85 2.61 -26.22
C SER A 651 5.42 1.36 -25.54
N PRO A 652 5.40 0.15 -26.15
CA PRO A 652 4.89 -0.28 -27.47
C PRO A 652 3.54 -1.06 -27.41
N GLY A 653 2.80 -0.95 -26.31
CA GLY A 653 1.46 -1.52 -26.14
C GLY A 653 1.43 -2.92 -25.50
N PRO A 654 0.22 -3.45 -25.23
CA PRO A 654 0.05 -4.75 -24.61
C PRO A 654 0.33 -5.88 -25.61
N LEU A 655 0.86 -7.01 -25.14
CA LEU A 655 0.99 -8.22 -25.96
C LEU A 655 -0.39 -8.79 -26.33
N HIS A 656 -1.33 -8.71 -25.37
CA HIS A 656 -2.70 -9.12 -25.57
C HIS A 656 -3.67 -8.13 -24.94
N ALA A 657 -4.69 -7.77 -25.72
CA ALA A 657 -5.76 -6.91 -25.27
C ALA A 657 -7.12 -7.55 -25.56
N ASP A 658 -8.00 -7.57 -24.55
CA ASP A 658 -9.43 -7.87 -24.68
C ASP A 658 -10.20 -6.60 -24.35
N ILE A 659 -10.92 -6.06 -25.33
CA ILE A 659 -11.52 -4.74 -25.26
C ILE A 659 -12.95 -4.79 -25.75
N SER A 660 -13.87 -4.34 -24.91
CA SER A 660 -15.29 -4.34 -25.23
C SER A 660 -16.00 -3.13 -24.64
N GLY A 661 -16.92 -2.55 -25.39
CA GLY A 661 -17.75 -1.42 -24.93
C GLY A 661 -16.97 -0.14 -24.61
N CYS A 662 -15.74 0.00 -25.07
CA CYS A 662 -14.91 1.19 -24.80
C CYS A 662 -15.06 2.25 -25.91
N TYR A 663 -15.17 3.52 -25.53
CA TYR A 663 -15.42 4.63 -26.44
C TYR A 663 -14.87 5.96 -25.93
N ALA A 664 -14.62 6.88 -26.86
CA ALA A 664 -14.39 8.28 -26.59
C ALA A 664 -15.66 9.07 -26.87
N VAL A 665 -15.89 10.12 -26.09
CA VAL A 665 -16.99 11.07 -26.28
C VAL A 665 -16.44 12.50 -26.25
N SER A 666 -16.96 13.37 -27.10
CA SER A 666 -16.79 14.82 -26.97
C SER A 666 -18.09 15.40 -26.42
N MET A 667 -18.07 15.86 -25.18
CA MET A 667 -19.24 16.42 -24.49
C MET A 667 -19.71 17.75 -25.11
N GLN A 668 -18.90 18.37 -25.96
CA GLN A 668 -19.30 19.55 -26.76
C GLN A 668 -20.09 19.19 -28.02
N THR A 669 -19.87 17.99 -28.59
CA THR A 669 -20.43 17.62 -29.90
C THR A 669 -21.32 16.38 -29.86
N ASP A 670 -21.43 15.73 -28.69
CA ASP A 670 -22.05 14.42 -28.49
C ASP A 670 -21.50 13.32 -29.43
N GLU A 671 -20.32 13.56 -30.02
CA GLU A 671 -19.69 12.61 -30.93
C GLU A 671 -19.12 11.44 -30.11
N VAL A 672 -19.52 10.22 -30.45
CA VAL A 672 -19.05 8.99 -29.82
C VAL A 672 -18.20 8.19 -30.81
N VAL A 673 -16.96 7.91 -30.43
CA VAL A 673 -16.00 7.17 -31.25
C VAL A 673 -15.60 5.88 -30.51
N PRO A 674 -15.97 4.69 -31.01
CA PRO A 674 -15.54 3.43 -30.40
C PRO A 674 -14.02 3.29 -30.49
N PHE A 675 -13.43 2.63 -29.51
CA PHE A 675 -12.00 2.37 -29.54
C PHE A 675 -11.65 1.35 -30.64
N VAL A 676 -10.65 1.69 -31.43
CA VAL A 676 -9.98 0.77 -32.35
C VAL A 676 -8.55 0.67 -31.86
N PHE A 677 -8.17 -0.47 -31.28
CA PHE A 677 -6.76 -0.69 -30.99
C PHE A 677 -6.01 -0.80 -32.32
N PRO A 678 -4.88 -0.10 -32.49
CA PRO A 678 -4.06 -0.26 -33.67
C PRO A 678 -3.66 -1.73 -33.79
N SER A 679 -3.99 -2.38 -34.90
CA SER A 679 -3.41 -3.67 -35.27
C SER A 679 -1.94 -3.43 -35.63
N GLY A 680 -1.08 -3.28 -34.63
CA GLY A 680 0.36 -3.16 -34.82
C GLY A 680 0.91 -4.50 -35.31
N ASN A 681 1.76 -4.45 -36.34
CA ASN A 681 2.45 -5.62 -36.92
C ASN A 681 3.02 -6.53 -35.83
N ALA A 682 2.64 -7.80 -35.87
CA ALA A 682 2.99 -8.84 -34.91
C ALA A 682 4.44 -9.36 -35.04
N ASP A 683 5.42 -8.49 -35.32
CA ASP A 683 6.78 -8.92 -35.69
C ASP A 683 7.92 -8.35 -34.82
N THR A 684 7.65 -7.99 -33.57
CA THR A 684 8.73 -7.90 -32.57
C THR A 684 8.60 -9.02 -31.56
N GLU A 685 9.26 -10.15 -31.85
CA GLU A 685 9.63 -11.15 -30.84
C GLU A 685 10.40 -10.44 -29.72
N VAL A 686 9.72 -10.13 -28.63
CA VAL A 686 10.40 -9.79 -27.39
C VAL A 686 10.90 -11.11 -26.82
N ALA A 687 12.19 -11.38 -26.92
CA ALA A 687 12.79 -12.54 -26.29
C ALA A 687 12.57 -12.47 -24.76
N ILE A 688 11.56 -13.20 -24.27
CA ILE A 688 11.31 -13.41 -22.84
C ILE A 688 12.44 -14.31 -22.34
N PRO A 689 13.25 -13.90 -21.35
CA PRO A 689 14.28 -14.78 -20.80
C PRO A 689 13.63 -16.03 -20.19
N ALA A 690 14.15 -17.21 -20.54
CA ALA A 690 13.66 -18.52 -20.10
C ALA A 690 13.61 -18.74 -18.57
N GLU A 691 14.09 -17.77 -17.79
CA GLU A 691 14.25 -17.82 -16.34
C GLU A 691 13.13 -17.07 -15.58
N ALA A 692 12.11 -16.53 -16.28
CA ALA A 692 11.19 -15.53 -15.71
C ALA A 692 9.71 -15.95 -15.65
N GLN A 693 9.33 -17.15 -15.20
CA GLN A 693 7.91 -17.47 -14.87
C GLN A 693 7.76 -18.44 -13.67
N ALA A 694 6.74 -18.19 -12.83
CA ALA A 694 6.48 -18.93 -11.60
C ALA A 694 5.50 -20.11 -11.80
N GLU A 695 5.52 -21.08 -10.88
CA GLU A 695 4.57 -22.21 -10.84
C GLU A 695 3.11 -21.73 -10.82
N ILE A 696 2.29 -22.29 -11.71
CA ILE A 696 0.83 -22.12 -11.72
C ILE A 696 0.19 -23.32 -11.01
N VAL A 697 -0.54 -23.05 -9.92
CA VAL A 697 -1.33 -24.01 -9.15
C VAL A 697 -2.82 -23.69 -9.32
N PHE A 698 -3.72 -24.67 -9.16
CA PHE A 698 -5.13 -24.52 -9.52
C PHE A 698 -6.09 -24.57 -8.33
N ASP A 699 -7.17 -23.80 -8.44
CA ASP A 699 -8.28 -23.83 -7.49
C ASP A 699 -9.40 -24.71 -8.04
N PHE A 700 -9.54 -25.90 -7.43
CA PHE A 700 -10.56 -26.87 -7.79
C PHE A 700 -11.94 -26.50 -7.24
N ALA A 701 -12.02 -25.66 -6.20
CA ALA A 701 -13.30 -25.19 -5.66
C ALA A 701 -13.89 -24.02 -6.46
N GLY A 702 -13.04 -23.27 -7.18
CA GLY A 702 -13.42 -22.10 -7.99
C GLY A 702 -13.65 -22.36 -9.49
N ALA A 703 -13.71 -23.62 -9.93
CA ALA A 703 -14.01 -23.95 -11.33
C ALA A 703 -15.48 -23.62 -11.66
N THR A 704 -15.77 -22.80 -12.69
CA THR A 704 -17.16 -22.44 -13.05
C THR A 704 -17.34 -22.23 -14.57
N GLU A 705 -18.59 -22.06 -15.03
CA GLU A 705 -18.93 -21.78 -16.45
C GLU A 705 -18.59 -20.35 -16.91
N SER A 706 -18.31 -19.44 -15.97
CA SER A 706 -17.98 -18.03 -16.22
C SER A 706 -16.65 -17.65 -15.61
N ARG A 707 -15.86 -16.81 -16.29
CA ARG A 707 -14.55 -16.35 -15.83
C ARG A 707 -14.67 -15.61 -14.48
N ILE A 708 -14.21 -16.20 -13.38
CA ILE A 708 -14.00 -15.50 -12.11
C ILE A 708 -12.59 -15.80 -11.64
N ALA A 709 -11.76 -14.77 -11.50
CA ALA A 709 -10.44 -14.84 -10.89
C ALA A 709 -10.57 -14.77 -9.35
N ASP A 710 -10.27 -15.85 -8.62
CA ASP A 710 -10.13 -15.81 -7.16
C ASP A 710 -8.67 -15.55 -6.72
N THR A 711 -8.59 -14.73 -5.69
CA THR A 711 -7.50 -14.11 -4.93
C THR A 711 -6.66 -15.05 -4.04
N ARG A 712 -6.54 -16.34 -4.36
CA ARG A 712 -5.85 -17.31 -3.47
C ARG A 712 -4.75 -18.14 -4.13
N ARG A 713 -3.70 -17.49 -4.64
CA ARG A 713 -2.48 -18.16 -5.17
C ARG A 713 -2.73 -19.29 -6.19
N LYS A 714 -3.94 -19.40 -6.72
CA LYS A 714 -4.43 -20.54 -7.49
C LYS A 714 -5.31 -20.04 -8.63
N VAL A 715 -5.09 -20.55 -9.83
CA VAL A 715 -5.80 -20.14 -11.04
C VAL A 715 -7.10 -20.96 -11.16
N PRO A 716 -8.26 -20.31 -11.35
CA PRO A 716 -9.52 -21.00 -11.61
C PRO A 716 -9.55 -21.53 -13.04
N MET A 717 -10.24 -22.66 -13.23
CA MET A 717 -10.36 -23.34 -14.52
C MET A 717 -11.72 -23.01 -15.16
N GLN A 718 -11.71 -22.68 -16.45
CA GLN A 718 -12.94 -22.39 -17.19
C GLN A 718 -13.51 -23.69 -17.76
N LEU A 719 -14.77 -24.00 -17.42
CA LEU A 719 -15.48 -25.10 -18.05
C LEU A 719 -15.91 -24.71 -19.46
N MET A 720 -15.59 -25.55 -20.44
CA MET A 720 -15.94 -25.41 -21.84
C MET A 720 -16.92 -26.51 -22.23
N LYS A 721 -17.99 -26.11 -22.94
CA LYS A 721 -18.94 -27.03 -23.60
C LYS A 721 -18.64 -27.02 -25.09
N SER A 722 -18.64 -28.18 -25.74
CA SER A 722 -18.58 -28.23 -27.21
C SER A 722 -19.75 -27.44 -27.81
N SER A 723 -19.54 -26.64 -28.86
CA SER A 723 -20.55 -25.78 -29.51
C SER A 723 -21.63 -26.52 -30.30
N GLN A 724 -21.73 -27.85 -30.16
CA GLN A 724 -22.77 -28.64 -30.80
C GLN A 724 -24.09 -28.47 -30.03
N THR A 725 -25.22 -28.47 -30.75
CA THR A 725 -26.60 -28.17 -30.30
C THR A 725 -27.17 -29.02 -29.15
N LYS A 726 -26.35 -29.81 -28.47
CA LYS A 726 -26.69 -30.67 -27.34
C LYS A 726 -26.25 -30.01 -26.02
N VAL A 727 -27.19 -29.57 -25.21
CA VAL A 727 -26.92 -28.89 -23.94
C VAL A 727 -26.85 -29.90 -22.79
N PHE A 728 -25.80 -29.85 -21.96
CA PHE A 728 -25.75 -30.58 -20.69
C PHE A 728 -26.78 -29.99 -19.72
N ALA A 729 -27.67 -30.83 -19.18
CA ALA A 729 -28.72 -30.40 -18.26
C ALA A 729 -28.19 -29.95 -16.88
N ASP A 730 -27.04 -30.48 -16.46
CA ASP A 730 -26.38 -30.13 -15.19
C ASP A 730 -24.87 -30.41 -15.28
N THR A 731 -24.06 -29.40 -14.98
CA THR A 731 -22.58 -29.44 -14.96
C THR A 731 -22.02 -29.28 -13.55
N SER A 732 -22.86 -29.05 -12.53
CA SER A 732 -22.44 -28.88 -11.14
C SER A 732 -21.80 -30.15 -10.56
N ALA A 733 -22.16 -31.31 -11.10
CA ALA A 733 -21.60 -32.61 -10.74
C ALA A 733 -20.19 -32.90 -11.30
N LEU A 734 -19.56 -31.97 -12.03
CA LEU A 734 -18.23 -32.15 -12.62
C LEU A 734 -17.08 -31.65 -11.75
N ILE A 735 -17.39 -31.14 -10.55
CA ILE A 735 -16.42 -30.57 -9.62
C ILE A 735 -16.56 -31.27 -8.27
N HIS A 736 -15.50 -31.92 -7.84
CA HIS A 736 -15.44 -32.72 -6.62
C HIS A 736 -14.48 -32.09 -5.62
N ALA A 737 -14.80 -30.87 -5.19
CA ALA A 737 -13.96 -30.04 -4.32
C ALA A 737 -13.89 -30.52 -2.86
N ASP A 738 -14.85 -31.35 -2.46
CA ASP A 738 -14.97 -31.93 -1.12
C ASP A 738 -14.40 -33.36 -1.02
N GLU A 739 -14.05 -33.98 -2.16
CA GLU A 739 -13.36 -35.27 -2.20
C GLU A 739 -11.88 -35.15 -1.82
N ARG A 740 -11.26 -36.25 -1.38
CA ARG A 740 -9.82 -36.33 -1.10
C ARG A 740 -9.21 -37.54 -1.84
N PRO A 741 -8.29 -37.31 -2.81
CA PRO A 741 -7.87 -36.01 -3.35
C PRO A 741 -8.97 -35.33 -4.18
N ARG A 742 -9.01 -33.98 -4.18
CA ARG A 742 -10.02 -33.23 -4.94
C ARG A 742 -9.84 -33.47 -6.44
N ASN A 743 -10.91 -33.40 -7.21
CA ASN A 743 -10.82 -33.59 -8.65
C ASN A 743 -11.92 -32.86 -9.44
N ILE A 744 -11.71 -32.73 -10.74
CA ILE A 744 -12.70 -32.28 -11.72
C ILE A 744 -12.81 -33.28 -12.86
N ASP A 745 -13.99 -33.36 -13.46
CA ASP A 745 -14.31 -34.36 -14.48
C ASP A 745 -14.38 -33.74 -15.89
N GLY A 746 -13.63 -34.31 -16.83
CA GLY A 746 -13.92 -34.21 -18.25
C GLY A 746 -14.97 -35.27 -18.62
N ARG A 747 -16.02 -34.88 -19.36
CA ARG A 747 -17.18 -35.76 -19.59
C ARG A 747 -17.66 -35.72 -21.04
N LEU A 748 -17.87 -36.91 -21.61
CA LEU A 748 -18.51 -37.07 -22.91
C LEU A 748 -20.03 -36.91 -22.82
N PHE A 749 -20.67 -36.48 -23.90
CA PHE A 749 -22.13 -36.41 -23.95
C PHE A 749 -22.79 -37.81 -23.84
N SER A 750 -22.24 -38.79 -24.55
CA SER A 750 -22.53 -40.22 -24.42
C SER A 750 -21.31 -41.04 -24.79
N GLU A 751 -21.30 -42.34 -24.43
CA GLU A 751 -20.22 -43.25 -24.84
C GLU A 751 -20.04 -43.23 -26.37
N GLY A 752 -18.82 -43.04 -26.84
CA GLY A 752 -18.51 -42.91 -28.27
C GLY A 752 -18.85 -41.55 -28.92
N ASP A 753 -19.31 -40.54 -28.16
CA ASP A 753 -19.50 -39.18 -28.68
C ASP A 753 -18.17 -38.40 -28.60
N PRO A 754 -17.67 -37.75 -29.68
CA PRO A 754 -16.48 -36.90 -29.60
C PRO A 754 -16.71 -35.57 -28.85
N ALA A 755 -17.96 -35.18 -28.62
CA ALA A 755 -18.37 -33.94 -27.97
C ALA A 755 -18.58 -34.13 -26.45
N GLY A 756 -18.32 -33.07 -25.68
CA GLY A 756 -18.37 -33.14 -24.23
C GLY A 756 -18.07 -31.83 -23.50
N ALA A 757 -17.95 -31.95 -22.18
CA ALA A 757 -17.49 -30.90 -21.27
C ALA A 757 -16.02 -31.15 -20.90
N TYR A 758 -15.21 -30.10 -20.99
CA TYR A 758 -13.77 -30.14 -20.70
C TYR A 758 -13.34 -28.81 -20.08
N TYR A 759 -12.10 -28.71 -19.62
CA TYR A 759 -11.61 -27.50 -18.97
C TYR A 759 -10.52 -26.82 -19.78
N ILE A 760 -10.49 -25.49 -19.76
CA ILE A 760 -9.40 -24.70 -20.31
C ILE A 760 -8.81 -23.80 -19.22
N VAL A 761 -7.49 -23.82 -19.11
CA VAL A 761 -6.72 -22.89 -18.30
C VAL A 761 -6.34 -21.73 -19.20
N ARG A 762 -6.77 -20.53 -18.84
CA ARG A 762 -6.46 -19.31 -19.60
C ARG A 762 -5.19 -18.64 -19.09
N GLY A 763 -4.39 -18.08 -19.99
CA GLY A 763 -3.24 -17.22 -19.64
C GLY A 763 -1.99 -17.96 -19.14
N VAL A 764 -1.73 -19.16 -19.66
CA VAL A 764 -0.51 -19.94 -19.38
C VAL A 764 0.71 -19.39 -20.14
N TYR A 765 0.52 -18.87 -21.36
CA TYR A 765 1.56 -18.31 -22.25
C TYR A 765 2.88 -19.07 -22.26
N ALA A 766 2.94 -20.13 -23.08
CA ALA A 766 4.19 -20.80 -23.38
C ALA A 766 4.53 -20.65 -24.86
N GLU A 767 5.82 -20.41 -25.14
CA GLU A 767 6.46 -20.35 -26.46
C GLU A 767 7.73 -21.23 -26.50
N GLY A 768 8.04 -21.96 -25.42
CA GLY A 768 9.24 -22.78 -25.25
C GLY A 768 9.02 -24.02 -24.40
N GLY A 769 10.12 -24.64 -23.96
CA GLY A 769 10.10 -25.88 -23.18
C GLY A 769 9.34 -25.71 -21.86
N THR A 770 8.23 -26.42 -21.71
CA THR A 770 7.29 -26.29 -20.58
C THR A 770 7.14 -27.61 -19.88
N THR A 771 7.18 -27.62 -18.55
CA THR A 771 6.85 -28.79 -17.73
C THR A 771 5.41 -28.68 -17.20
N VAL A 772 4.60 -29.70 -17.43
CA VAL A 772 3.27 -29.90 -16.85
C VAL A 772 3.32 -31.15 -15.99
N VAL A 773 2.90 -31.05 -14.72
CA VAL A 773 2.75 -32.19 -13.82
C VAL A 773 1.26 -32.33 -13.49
N MET A 774 0.67 -33.46 -13.84
CA MET A 774 -0.78 -33.65 -13.85
C MET A 774 -1.17 -35.03 -13.29
N PRO A 775 -1.79 -35.07 -12.10
CA PRO A 775 -2.58 -36.22 -11.67
C PRO A 775 -3.81 -36.36 -12.57
N VAL A 776 -3.96 -37.50 -13.23
CA VAL A 776 -5.04 -37.76 -14.18
C VAL A 776 -5.55 -39.20 -14.09
N LYS A 777 -6.85 -39.38 -14.28
CA LYS A 777 -7.49 -40.69 -14.45
C LYS A 777 -8.22 -40.71 -15.78
N ILE A 778 -7.94 -41.69 -16.62
CA ILE A 778 -8.52 -41.80 -17.97
C ILE A 778 -9.55 -42.94 -17.98
N GLY A 779 -10.82 -42.62 -18.26
CA GLY A 779 -11.91 -43.60 -18.27
C GLY A 779 -12.30 -44.05 -19.66
N ALA A 780 -12.69 -43.13 -20.54
CA ALA A 780 -13.13 -43.47 -21.90
C ALA A 780 -12.73 -42.41 -22.93
N PHE A 781 -12.69 -42.82 -24.20
CA PHE A 781 -12.47 -41.95 -25.35
C PHE A 781 -13.78 -41.76 -26.10
N GLY A 782 -13.93 -40.63 -26.80
CA GLY A 782 -15.07 -40.39 -27.69
C GLY A 782 -15.07 -41.31 -28.91
N GLY A 783 -15.78 -40.93 -29.98
CA GLY A 783 -15.89 -41.75 -31.20
C GLY A 783 -14.59 -41.99 -31.98
N ARG A 784 -13.45 -41.48 -31.47
CA ARG A 784 -12.11 -41.72 -31.98
C ARG A 784 -11.40 -42.70 -31.05
N GLN A 785 -10.53 -43.57 -31.59
CA GLN A 785 -9.65 -44.43 -30.79
C GLN A 785 -8.57 -43.63 -30.02
N SER A 786 -8.72 -42.32 -29.85
CA SER A 786 -7.81 -41.43 -29.12
C SER A 786 -8.54 -40.23 -28.53
N GLY A 787 -7.97 -39.68 -27.45
CA GLY A 787 -8.47 -38.48 -26.78
C GLY A 787 -7.33 -37.61 -26.27
N TRP A 788 -7.59 -36.31 -26.11
CA TRP A 788 -6.60 -35.36 -25.59
C TRP A 788 -6.50 -35.46 -24.07
N ILE A 789 -5.28 -35.44 -23.55
CA ILE A 789 -5.00 -35.26 -22.11
C ILE A 789 -4.78 -33.77 -21.85
N LEU A 790 -3.92 -33.14 -22.66
CA LEU A 790 -3.67 -31.71 -22.65
C LEU A 790 -3.27 -31.24 -24.05
N VAL A 791 -3.63 -30.01 -24.42
CA VAL A 791 -3.22 -29.40 -25.69
C VAL A 791 -3.16 -27.88 -25.60
N ALA A 792 -2.15 -27.31 -26.27
CA ALA A 792 -2.01 -25.88 -26.41
C ALA A 792 -3.16 -25.29 -27.24
N ALA A 793 -3.69 -24.16 -26.78
CA ALA A 793 -4.71 -23.40 -27.47
C ALA A 793 -4.26 -21.96 -27.65
N LYS A 794 -4.56 -21.41 -28.83
CA LYS A 794 -4.28 -20.02 -29.17
C LYS A 794 -5.39 -19.08 -28.64
N PRO A 795 -5.12 -17.77 -28.59
CA PRO A 795 -6.06 -16.79 -28.05
C PRO A 795 -7.47 -16.81 -28.65
N ASP A 796 -7.55 -17.14 -29.92
CA ASP A 796 -8.74 -17.21 -30.77
C ASP A 796 -9.50 -18.55 -30.65
N ASN A 797 -9.15 -19.40 -29.68
CA ASN A 797 -9.59 -20.79 -29.63
C ASN A 797 -9.29 -21.52 -30.94
N SER A 798 -8.05 -21.39 -31.44
CA SER A 798 -7.49 -22.25 -32.48
C SER A 798 -6.34 -23.11 -31.94
N ALA A 799 -5.78 -23.98 -32.79
CA ALA A 799 -4.74 -24.94 -32.38
C ALA A 799 -3.42 -24.23 -32.08
N GLY A 800 -2.93 -24.42 -30.85
CA GLY A 800 -1.52 -24.20 -30.52
C GLY A 800 -0.64 -25.38 -30.94
N SER A 801 0.66 -25.29 -30.67
CA SER A 801 1.62 -26.38 -30.83
C SER A 801 1.94 -27.02 -29.49
N GLY A 802 2.02 -28.36 -29.45
CA GLY A 802 2.32 -29.12 -28.24
C GLY A 802 1.06 -29.65 -27.54
N GLY A 803 1.15 -30.92 -27.13
CA GLY A 803 0.07 -31.63 -26.46
C GLY A 803 0.38 -33.12 -26.28
N LEU A 804 -0.47 -33.78 -25.53
CA LEU A 804 -0.40 -35.21 -25.24
C LEU A 804 -1.77 -35.84 -25.45
N THR A 805 -1.81 -36.96 -26.17
CA THR A 805 -3.03 -37.76 -26.39
C THR A 805 -2.87 -39.16 -25.80
N ALA A 806 -3.97 -39.71 -25.33
CA ALA A 806 -4.10 -41.12 -25.00
C ALA A 806 -4.72 -41.87 -26.20
N LEU A 807 -4.22 -43.06 -26.48
CA LEU A 807 -4.59 -43.90 -27.62
C LEU A 807 -5.11 -45.24 -27.11
N SER A 808 -6.29 -45.66 -27.56
CA SER A 808 -6.84 -46.97 -27.23
C SER A 808 -5.98 -48.08 -27.83
N VAL A 809 -5.80 -49.16 -27.07
CA VAL A 809 -5.10 -50.37 -27.52
C VAL A 809 -6.11 -51.33 -28.12
N ALA A 810 -5.97 -51.69 -29.40
CA ALA A 810 -6.95 -52.48 -30.13
C ALA A 810 -7.05 -53.94 -29.66
N ASP A 811 -5.95 -54.50 -29.16
CA ASP A 811 -5.80 -55.89 -28.71
C ASP A 811 -5.98 -56.07 -27.19
N ASP A 812 -6.25 -55.01 -26.43
CA ASP A 812 -6.25 -55.02 -24.96
C ASP A 812 -7.35 -54.09 -24.42
N ALA A 813 -8.58 -54.62 -24.44
CA ALA A 813 -9.77 -53.90 -24.00
C ALA A 813 -9.60 -53.40 -22.56
N GLY A 814 -9.73 -52.08 -22.36
CA GLY A 814 -9.54 -51.45 -21.06
C GLY A 814 -8.17 -50.80 -20.85
N LYS A 815 -7.26 -50.83 -21.83
CA LYS A 815 -5.95 -50.15 -21.76
C LYS A 815 -5.77 -49.04 -22.79
N PHE A 816 -4.76 -48.21 -22.56
CA PHE A 816 -4.33 -47.15 -23.47
C PHE A 816 -2.81 -46.97 -23.46
N THR A 817 -2.27 -46.36 -24.51
CA THR A 817 -0.89 -45.86 -24.58
C THR A 817 -0.88 -44.34 -24.71
N LEU A 818 0.29 -43.73 -24.54
CA LEU A 818 0.48 -42.29 -24.73
C LEU A 818 1.14 -41.99 -26.08
N SER A 819 0.73 -40.91 -26.74
CA SER A 819 1.22 -40.56 -28.08
C SER A 819 2.67 -40.09 -28.13
N ARG A 820 3.34 -39.98 -26.99
CA ARG A 820 4.74 -39.58 -26.86
C ARG A 820 5.37 -40.29 -25.67
N SER A 821 6.61 -40.76 -25.84
CA SER A 821 7.48 -41.24 -24.76
C SER A 821 8.58 -40.24 -24.39
N SER A 822 9.07 -39.46 -25.37
CA SER A 822 10.08 -38.43 -25.12
C SER A 822 9.49 -37.27 -24.32
N GLY A 823 10.18 -36.90 -23.23
CA GLY A 823 9.74 -35.84 -22.32
C GLY A 823 8.55 -36.23 -21.43
N VAL A 824 8.20 -37.52 -21.37
CA VAL A 824 7.07 -38.00 -20.56
C VAL A 824 7.55 -38.96 -19.47
N LEU A 825 7.14 -38.71 -18.24
CA LEU A 825 7.24 -39.66 -17.12
C LEU A 825 5.85 -40.00 -16.62
N VAL A 826 5.63 -41.27 -16.26
CA VAL A 826 4.42 -41.71 -15.58
C VAL A 826 4.82 -42.29 -14.23
N ASN A 827 4.25 -41.75 -13.15
CA ASN A 827 4.57 -42.11 -11.76
C ASN A 827 6.08 -42.02 -11.46
N GLY A 828 6.78 -41.09 -12.13
CA GLY A 828 8.22 -40.85 -11.96
C GLY A 828 9.11 -41.74 -12.83
N GLN A 829 8.53 -42.68 -13.57
CA GLN A 829 9.27 -43.60 -14.43
C GLN A 829 9.19 -43.18 -15.91
N PRO A 830 10.30 -43.29 -16.67
CA PRO A 830 10.27 -43.18 -18.12
C PRO A 830 9.39 -44.27 -18.74
N ILE A 831 8.80 -43.96 -19.88
CA ILE A 831 7.91 -44.88 -20.60
C ILE A 831 8.40 -45.12 -22.02
N THR A 832 7.88 -46.17 -22.65
CA THR A 832 7.98 -46.39 -24.10
C THR A 832 6.62 -46.15 -24.77
N MET A 833 6.59 -46.02 -26.09
CA MET A 833 5.34 -45.90 -26.86
C MET A 833 4.43 -47.14 -26.75
N GLU A 834 4.99 -48.27 -26.32
CA GLU A 834 4.27 -49.53 -26.10
C GLU A 834 3.82 -49.73 -24.65
N THR A 835 4.20 -48.83 -23.73
CA THR A 835 3.82 -48.93 -22.32
C THR A 835 2.30 -48.79 -22.19
N ARG A 836 1.65 -49.82 -21.66
CA ARG A 836 0.18 -49.93 -21.56
C ARG A 836 -0.28 -49.54 -20.16
N PHE A 837 -1.21 -48.59 -20.09
CA PHE A 837 -1.85 -48.16 -18.85
C PHE A 837 -3.29 -48.64 -18.81
N LYS A 838 -3.77 -49.05 -17.64
CA LYS A 838 -5.17 -49.39 -17.45
C LYS A 838 -6.01 -48.12 -17.34
N ARG A 839 -7.23 -48.19 -17.86
CA ARG A 839 -8.25 -47.15 -17.62
C ARG A 839 -8.70 -47.17 -16.16
N ASP A 840 -9.27 -46.05 -15.72
CA ASP A 840 -9.83 -45.82 -14.39
C ASP A 840 -8.85 -45.89 -13.20
N GLU A 841 -7.54 -45.99 -13.48
CA GLU A 841 -6.46 -45.84 -12.50
C GLU A 841 -5.89 -44.40 -12.50
N TRP A 842 -5.49 -43.91 -11.32
CA TRP A 842 -4.80 -42.63 -11.20
C TRP A 842 -3.35 -42.76 -11.66
N LEU A 843 -2.92 -41.81 -12.48
CA LEU A 843 -1.55 -41.68 -12.96
C LEU A 843 -1.05 -40.26 -12.68
N ILE A 844 0.23 -40.12 -12.31
CA ILE A 844 0.90 -38.83 -12.28
C ILE A 844 1.74 -38.71 -13.55
N ILE A 845 1.24 -37.93 -14.49
CA ILE A 845 1.92 -37.68 -15.75
C ILE A 845 2.75 -36.40 -15.62
N SER A 846 4.05 -36.50 -15.86
CA SER A 846 4.88 -35.34 -16.19
C SER A 846 5.06 -35.28 -17.69
N TRP A 847 4.79 -34.13 -18.28
CA TRP A 847 5.00 -33.85 -19.69
C TRP A 847 5.90 -32.63 -19.83
N THR A 848 7.01 -32.78 -20.55
CA THR A 848 8.00 -31.74 -20.81
C THR A 848 8.31 -31.67 -22.29
N ALA A 849 7.82 -30.64 -22.96
CA ALA A 849 8.15 -30.37 -24.36
C ALA A 849 7.89 -28.88 -24.69
N PRO A 850 8.31 -28.40 -25.87
CA PRO A 850 7.87 -27.09 -26.36
C PRO A 850 6.35 -27.03 -26.43
N LEU A 851 5.79 -26.03 -25.75
CA LEU A 851 4.37 -25.69 -25.81
C LEU A 851 4.26 -24.29 -26.39
N VAL A 852 3.49 -24.12 -27.46
CA VAL A 852 3.27 -22.83 -28.14
C VAL A 852 1.77 -22.53 -28.12
N GLY A 853 1.34 -21.74 -27.16
CA GLY A 853 -0.06 -21.38 -26.96
C GLY A 853 -0.27 -20.45 -25.76
N ARG A 854 -1.38 -19.72 -25.78
CA ARG A 854 -1.80 -18.86 -24.66
C ARG A 854 -2.44 -19.70 -23.55
N ASP A 855 -3.26 -20.65 -23.94
CA ASP A 855 -4.15 -21.38 -23.05
C ASP A 855 -3.81 -22.88 -23.10
N LEU A 856 -4.15 -23.61 -22.05
CA LEU A 856 -4.01 -25.06 -21.99
C LEU A 856 -5.38 -25.71 -21.84
N ALA A 857 -5.84 -26.40 -22.88
CA ALA A 857 -7.05 -27.21 -22.80
C ALA A 857 -6.71 -28.57 -22.19
N LEU A 858 -7.54 -29.04 -21.27
CA LEU A 858 -7.35 -30.26 -20.48
C LEU A 858 -8.50 -31.23 -20.76
N LEU A 859 -8.16 -32.51 -20.95
CA LEU A 859 -9.09 -33.59 -21.31
C LEU A 859 -9.94 -33.32 -22.57
N GLY A 860 -9.53 -32.38 -23.41
CA GLY A 860 -10.24 -32.01 -24.62
C GLY A 860 -9.46 -30.98 -25.41
N ARG A 861 -9.84 -30.81 -26.68
CA ARG A 861 -9.31 -29.74 -27.53
C ARG A 861 -10.15 -28.48 -27.37
N TYR A 862 -9.55 -27.33 -27.70
CA TYR A 862 -10.18 -26.01 -27.64
C TYR A 862 -11.53 -25.89 -28.40
N ASP A 863 -11.80 -26.78 -29.37
CA ASP A 863 -13.01 -26.83 -30.19
C ASP A 863 -13.99 -27.94 -29.76
N GLY A 864 -13.69 -28.63 -28.65
CA GLY A 864 -14.49 -29.74 -28.14
C GLY A 864 -14.32 -31.05 -28.92
N ASN A 865 -13.33 -31.18 -29.80
CA ASN A 865 -13.04 -32.43 -30.50
C ASN A 865 -12.07 -33.32 -29.72
N GLY A 866 -12.29 -34.64 -29.74
CA GLY A 866 -11.42 -35.61 -29.09
C GLY A 866 -11.39 -35.43 -27.56
N VAL A 867 -12.54 -35.11 -26.97
CA VAL A 867 -12.72 -35.07 -25.52
C VAL A 867 -12.45 -36.45 -24.93
N THR A 868 -11.83 -36.46 -23.76
CA THR A 868 -11.55 -37.65 -22.97
C THR A 868 -12.44 -37.64 -21.74
N GLN A 869 -13.19 -38.73 -21.51
CA GLN A 869 -13.86 -38.94 -20.24
C GLN A 869 -12.83 -39.33 -19.19
N GLY A 870 -12.69 -38.54 -18.14
CA GLY A 870 -11.67 -38.75 -17.14
C GLY A 870 -11.68 -37.69 -16.06
N LYS A 871 -10.71 -37.79 -15.14
CA LYS A 871 -10.58 -36.89 -13.99
C LYS A 871 -9.22 -36.21 -13.98
N ILE A 872 -9.19 -34.95 -13.57
CA ILE A 872 -7.97 -34.20 -13.26
C ILE A 872 -7.95 -33.97 -11.76
N GLY A 873 -6.84 -34.27 -11.12
CA GLY A 873 -6.73 -34.26 -9.67
C GLY A 873 -5.99 -33.05 -9.08
N GLU A 874 -6.26 -32.75 -7.81
CA GLU A 874 -5.51 -31.81 -6.97
C GLU A 874 -4.01 -32.06 -7.06
N GLY A 875 -3.25 -30.99 -7.25
CA GLY A 875 -1.80 -31.08 -7.47
C GLY A 875 -1.37 -30.94 -8.94
N LEU A 876 -2.31 -30.68 -9.86
CA LEU A 876 -1.99 -30.14 -11.18
C LEU A 876 -1.10 -28.89 -11.03
N ALA A 877 0.01 -28.84 -11.77
CA ALA A 877 0.94 -27.73 -11.80
C ALA A 877 1.49 -27.49 -13.21
N ILE A 878 1.66 -26.22 -13.58
CA ILE A 878 2.26 -25.82 -14.86
C ILE A 878 3.46 -24.90 -14.60
N TYR A 879 4.57 -25.21 -15.27
CA TYR A 879 5.80 -24.41 -15.28
C TYR A 879 6.01 -23.89 -16.72
N PRO A 880 5.32 -22.80 -17.10
CA PRO A 880 5.35 -22.29 -18.47
C PRO A 880 6.75 -21.80 -18.82
N ASN A 881 7.22 -22.17 -20.02
CA ASN A 881 8.56 -21.85 -20.53
C ASN A 881 9.72 -22.30 -19.63
N ARG A 882 9.45 -23.22 -18.68
CA ARG A 882 10.42 -23.76 -17.75
C ARG A 882 10.41 -25.27 -17.78
N VAL A 883 11.59 -25.84 -18.05
CA VAL A 883 11.88 -27.26 -17.87
C VAL A 883 12.39 -27.47 -16.45
N LEU A 884 11.69 -28.27 -15.65
CA LEU A 884 12.18 -28.63 -14.32
C LEU A 884 13.41 -29.54 -14.44
N ASP A 885 14.40 -29.31 -13.57
CA ASP A 885 15.46 -30.29 -13.38
C ASP A 885 14.91 -31.59 -12.77
N ASN A 886 15.63 -32.68 -12.96
CA ASN A 886 15.16 -34.00 -12.56
C ASN A 886 14.90 -34.12 -11.05
N ASN A 887 15.67 -33.43 -10.20
CA ASN A 887 15.48 -33.52 -8.75
C ASN A 887 14.20 -32.82 -8.31
N ALA A 888 13.96 -31.60 -8.82
CA ALA A 888 12.74 -30.85 -8.55
C ALA A 888 11.50 -31.58 -9.08
N LEU A 889 11.60 -32.16 -10.29
CA LEU A 889 10.51 -32.91 -10.89
C LEU A 889 10.17 -34.18 -10.10
N GLN A 890 11.19 -34.96 -9.70
CA GLN A 890 10.99 -36.18 -8.92
C GLN A 890 10.45 -35.89 -7.53
N ALA A 891 10.90 -34.81 -6.87
CA ALA A 891 10.34 -34.37 -5.60
C ALA A 891 8.84 -34.05 -5.70
N LYS A 892 8.43 -33.36 -6.77
CA LYS A 892 7.01 -33.03 -6.99
C LYS A 892 6.17 -34.28 -7.27
N ILE A 893 6.69 -35.21 -8.07
CA ILE A 893 6.01 -36.48 -8.35
C ILE A 893 5.88 -37.32 -7.07
N PHE A 894 6.90 -37.35 -6.22
CA PHE A 894 6.88 -38.08 -4.95
C PHE A 894 5.79 -37.55 -3.99
N GLU A 895 5.67 -36.22 -3.86
CA GLU A 895 4.59 -35.57 -3.10
C GLU A 895 3.21 -36.04 -3.58
N LEU A 896 3.01 -36.05 -4.91
CA LEU A 896 1.74 -36.46 -5.50
C LEU A 896 1.49 -37.97 -5.35
N ARG A 897 2.51 -38.82 -5.46
CA ARG A 897 2.33 -40.28 -5.26
C ARG A 897 1.82 -40.58 -3.86
N ALA A 898 2.34 -39.89 -2.85
CA ALA A 898 1.84 -39.99 -1.49
C ALA A 898 0.39 -39.52 -1.35
N LEU A 899 -0.01 -38.46 -2.04
CA LEU A 899 -1.38 -37.94 -2.01
C LEU A 899 -2.41 -38.87 -2.67
N TYR A 900 -2.02 -39.60 -3.72
CA TYR A 900 -2.90 -40.48 -4.49
C TYR A 900 -2.76 -41.97 -4.14
N ASP A 901 -1.96 -42.30 -3.13
CA ASP A 901 -1.63 -43.68 -2.72
C ASP A 901 -1.09 -44.54 -3.90
N ILE A 902 -0.20 -43.95 -4.69
CA ILE A 902 0.43 -44.60 -5.84
C ILE A 902 1.81 -45.12 -5.42
N GLN A 903 1.91 -46.44 -5.26
CA GLN A 903 3.14 -47.13 -4.86
C GLN A 903 4.32 -46.85 -5.75
#